data_AF-A0A969SPP2-F1
#
_entry.id   AF-A0A969SPP2-F1
#
_cell.length_a   1.000
_cell.length_b   1.000
_cell.length_c   1.000
_cell.angle_alpha   90.00
_cell.angle_beta   90.00
_cell.angle_gamma   90.00
#
_symmetry.space_group_name_H-M   'P 1'
#
loop_
_entity.id
_entity.type
_entity.pdbx_description
1 polymer ?
#
loop_
_entity_poly.entity_id
_entity_poly.type
_entity_poly.pdbx_seq_one_letter_code
_entity_poly.pdbx_strand_id
1 'polypeptide(L)'
;MGKVIGIDLGTTNSCVAVLEGGQPLVIANSEGGRTTPSIVGFGKGGERLVGPLAKRQAVTNAENTIFSIKRFIGRRWDDTQEERARVPYTCVKGRDDTVDVQIRGRNYTPQEVSAMILHKLKQDAESFLGEEVNQVVITVPAYFTDAQRQATKDAGTIAGLEVLRIINEPTAAALAFGLDKQDEEQLILVFDLGGGTFDVSILQLGDGVFEVKATCGNNHLGGDDFDNCIVQWMMELFYQQEKIDISEDKMALQRLREAAEKAKIELSTMANTSINLPFITANESGPKHLEMELSRSKFEELSSHLIETIVEPMAQSLKDAELKPDQIDKIILVGGSTRIPAVQNALIKFFGGKAPDRSVNPDEAVALGAAIQAGVLGGEVDNLLLLDVTPLSLGLETLGEVFTKIIERNTTIPTSKSQIFSTAVDGQNSVEIHVLQGERAMARDNKSLGKFLLNGIPPAPRGVPQIEVSFEIDVNGILKVGAQDKGTGREQSIRITNTGGLSQSEVERMRQEAEVYAEQDRKRLELIELTNQANTLLHSYQLNLSCNANLIDDQLKVSIDEKLVNLQAAMKNTGISVTEFKQSLDEFQETLFAIGAEVYNRANTGTNEETVESANNREITEDNEASKEAFAPQFNFDFEDDNTFQTDYEAID
;
A
#
# COMPACT_ATOMS: atom_id res chain seq x y z
N MET A 1 -6.13 25.51 -1.24
CA MET A 1 -5.40 24.30 -1.64
C MET A 1 -5.85 23.22 -0.69
N GLY A 2 -6.26 22.06 -1.20
CA GLY A 2 -6.60 20.92 -0.33
C GLY A 2 -5.35 20.36 0.34
N LYS A 3 -5.52 19.54 1.37
CA LYS A 3 -4.40 18.88 2.06
C LYS A 3 -3.57 18.01 1.13
N VAL A 4 -2.24 18.04 1.31
CA VAL A 4 -1.30 17.11 0.66
C VAL A 4 -1.14 15.90 1.60
N ILE A 5 -1.41 14.69 1.11
CA ILE A 5 -1.27 13.46 1.90
C ILE A 5 0.07 12.77 1.63
N GLY A 6 0.54 12.00 2.60
CA GLY A 6 1.67 11.09 2.47
C GLY A 6 1.18 9.64 2.36
N ILE A 7 1.64 8.92 1.34
CA ILE A 7 1.30 7.50 1.15
C ILE A 7 2.57 6.66 1.19
N ASP A 8 2.59 5.69 2.11
CA ASP A 8 3.43 4.52 2.01
C ASP A 8 2.78 3.45 1.12
N LEU A 9 3.29 3.29 -0.10
CA LEU A 9 2.80 2.26 -1.03
C LEU A 9 3.64 0.99 -0.87
N GLY A 10 3.42 0.19 0.17
CA GLY A 10 4.25 -1.00 0.42
C GLY A 10 3.86 -2.23 -0.40
N THR A 11 4.75 -3.23 -0.43
CA THR A 11 4.54 -4.49 -1.17
C THR A 11 3.38 -5.32 -0.63
N THR A 12 3.27 -5.40 0.70
CA THR A 12 2.25 -6.22 1.40
C THR A 12 1.12 -5.37 1.97
N ASN A 13 1.46 -4.23 2.58
CA ASN A 13 0.51 -3.28 3.13
C ASN A 13 0.90 -1.88 2.66
N SER A 14 -0.10 -1.03 2.52
CA SER A 14 0.05 0.41 2.29
C SER A 14 -0.54 1.18 3.46
N CYS A 15 -0.08 2.39 3.68
CA CYS A 15 -0.49 3.25 4.78
C CYS A 15 -0.61 4.70 4.27
N VAL A 16 -1.59 5.44 4.75
CA VAL A 16 -1.81 6.85 4.38
C VAL A 16 -1.84 7.71 5.63
N ALA A 17 -1.17 8.86 5.56
CA ALA A 17 -1.08 9.81 6.64
C ALA A 17 -1.23 11.25 6.12
N VAL A 18 -1.57 12.15 7.03
CA VAL A 18 -1.74 13.58 6.77
C VAL A 18 -1.08 14.36 7.90
N LEU A 19 -0.71 15.61 7.63
CA LEU A 19 -0.27 16.53 8.68
C LEU A 19 -1.47 17.34 9.19
N GLU A 20 -1.79 17.23 10.47
CA GLU A 20 -2.81 18.04 11.15
C GLU A 20 -2.19 18.80 12.32
N GLY A 21 -2.35 20.12 12.33
CA GLY A 21 -1.84 20.96 13.42
C GLY A 21 -0.32 20.85 13.63
N GLY A 22 0.44 20.57 12.58
CA GLY A 22 1.90 20.36 12.66
C GLY A 22 2.33 18.96 13.12
N GLN A 23 1.38 18.05 13.36
CA GLN A 23 1.66 16.68 13.79
C GLN A 23 1.20 15.68 12.72
N PRO A 24 2.03 14.68 12.36
CA PRO A 24 1.65 13.67 11.38
C PRO A 24 0.72 12.64 12.00
N LEU A 25 -0.38 12.34 11.31
CA LEU A 25 -1.41 11.40 11.75
C LEU A 25 -1.68 10.37 10.65
N VAL A 26 -1.65 9.09 11.00
CA VAL A 26 -2.12 8.01 10.11
C VAL A 26 -3.64 7.97 10.08
N ILE A 27 -4.20 7.87 8.89
CA ILE A 27 -5.63 7.77 8.63
C ILE A 27 -6.03 6.28 8.62
N ALA A 28 -7.07 5.94 9.38
CA ALA A 28 -7.64 4.61 9.33
C ALA A 28 -8.49 4.42 8.06
N ASN A 29 -8.43 3.24 7.45
CA ASN A 29 -9.28 2.90 6.32
C ASN A 29 -10.74 2.69 6.74
N SER A 30 -11.63 2.59 5.75
CA SER A 30 -13.06 2.27 5.94
C SER A 30 -13.33 1.00 6.78
N GLU A 31 -12.40 0.06 6.86
CA GLU A 31 -12.50 -1.16 7.65
C GLU A 31 -11.95 -1.01 9.10
N GLY A 32 -11.48 0.18 9.49
CA GLY A 32 -10.94 0.50 10.80
C GLY A 32 -9.46 0.11 11.01
N GLY A 33 -8.78 -0.37 9.96
CA GLY A 33 -7.35 -0.67 9.98
C GLY A 33 -6.50 0.56 9.70
N ARG A 34 -5.36 0.68 10.38
CA ARG A 34 -4.38 1.76 10.12
C ARG A 34 -3.48 1.49 8.90
N THR A 35 -3.49 0.25 8.42
CA THR A 35 -2.85 -0.16 7.16
C THR A 35 -3.84 -0.93 6.30
N THR A 36 -3.64 -0.87 5.00
CA THR A 36 -4.48 -1.49 3.98
C THR A 36 -3.64 -2.50 3.20
N PRO A 37 -4.02 -3.79 3.14
CA PRO A 37 -3.32 -4.77 2.33
C PRO A 37 -3.18 -4.32 0.87
N SER A 38 -1.98 -4.40 0.31
CA SER A 38 -1.68 -4.05 -1.08
C SER A 38 -2.14 -5.16 -2.04
N ILE A 39 -3.45 -5.44 -2.00
CA ILE A 39 -4.09 -6.56 -2.67
C ILE A 39 -5.29 -6.04 -3.46
N VAL A 40 -5.41 -6.47 -4.72
CA VAL A 40 -6.51 -6.15 -5.62
C VAL A 40 -7.18 -7.43 -6.09
N GLY A 41 -8.47 -7.57 -5.88
CA GLY A 41 -9.26 -8.73 -6.26
C GLY A 41 -10.35 -8.38 -7.28
N PHE A 42 -10.60 -9.26 -8.23
CA PHE A 42 -11.72 -9.12 -9.17
C PHE A 42 -12.78 -10.16 -8.85
N GLY A 43 -13.86 -9.72 -8.18
CA GLY A 43 -14.95 -10.59 -7.75
C GLY A 43 -15.78 -11.13 -8.92
N LYS A 44 -16.63 -12.14 -8.68
CA LYS A 44 -17.33 -12.88 -9.75
C LYS A 44 -18.27 -11.99 -10.58
N GLY A 45 -18.87 -10.98 -9.96
CA GLY A 45 -19.74 -10.00 -10.62
C GLY A 45 -18.98 -8.89 -11.36
N GLY A 46 -17.65 -8.96 -11.40
CA GLY A 46 -16.81 -7.92 -11.99
C GLY A 46 -16.47 -6.78 -11.03
N GLU A 47 -16.90 -6.84 -9.76
CA GLU A 47 -16.44 -5.89 -8.73
C GLU A 47 -14.92 -5.91 -8.59
N ARG A 48 -14.35 -4.71 -8.50
CA ARG A 48 -12.99 -4.53 -7.99
C ARG A 48 -13.06 -4.46 -6.46
N LEU A 49 -12.24 -5.28 -5.82
CA LEU A 49 -12.04 -5.30 -4.38
C LEU A 49 -10.61 -4.88 -4.12
N VAL A 50 -10.38 -4.05 -3.10
CA VAL A 50 -9.04 -3.60 -2.70
C VAL A 50 -8.90 -3.80 -1.20
N GLY A 51 -7.69 -4.06 -0.72
CA GLY A 51 -7.41 -4.10 0.72
C GLY A 51 -7.96 -5.34 1.41
N PRO A 52 -8.57 -5.21 2.60
CA PRO A 52 -9.06 -6.34 3.38
C PRO A 52 -10.11 -7.18 2.64
N LEU A 53 -10.94 -6.55 1.82
CA LEU A 53 -11.96 -7.25 1.03
C LEU A 53 -11.34 -8.17 -0.03
N ALA A 54 -10.29 -7.70 -0.70
CA ALA A 54 -9.54 -8.51 -1.65
C ALA A 54 -8.79 -9.66 -0.95
N LYS A 55 -8.17 -9.39 0.22
CA LYS A 55 -7.48 -10.41 1.02
C LYS A 55 -8.42 -11.56 1.41
N ARG A 56 -9.64 -11.25 1.88
CA ARG A 56 -10.61 -12.28 2.31
C ARG A 56 -11.01 -13.26 1.21
N GLN A 57 -11.17 -12.80 -0.03
CA GLN A 57 -11.60 -13.68 -1.12
C GLN A 57 -10.45 -14.44 -1.79
N ALA A 58 -9.19 -14.10 -1.51
CA ALA A 58 -8.00 -14.61 -2.20
C ALA A 58 -7.95 -16.14 -2.23
N VAL A 59 -8.28 -16.79 -1.11
CA VAL A 59 -8.34 -18.27 -0.99
C VAL A 59 -9.22 -18.94 -2.05
N THR A 60 -10.35 -18.32 -2.38
CA THR A 60 -11.36 -18.89 -3.30
C THR A 60 -11.28 -18.31 -4.72
N ASN A 61 -10.38 -17.35 -4.94
CA ASN A 61 -10.28 -16.60 -6.19
C ASN A 61 -8.81 -16.18 -6.45
N ALA A 62 -7.87 -17.10 -6.23
CA ALA A 62 -6.43 -16.82 -6.25
C ALA A 62 -5.94 -16.30 -7.61
N GLU A 63 -6.45 -16.84 -8.71
CA GLU A 63 -6.05 -16.41 -10.07
C GLU A 63 -6.48 -14.98 -10.42
N ASN A 64 -7.54 -14.47 -9.77
CA ASN A 64 -8.05 -13.13 -9.99
C ASN A 64 -7.80 -12.20 -8.79
N THR A 65 -6.84 -12.54 -7.93
CA THR A 65 -6.44 -11.72 -6.78
C THR A 65 -4.95 -11.46 -6.85
N ILE A 66 -4.59 -10.20 -7.07
CA ILE A 66 -3.23 -9.72 -7.29
C ILE A 66 -2.69 -9.19 -5.97
N PHE A 67 -1.50 -9.64 -5.59
CA PHE A 67 -0.73 -9.20 -4.42
C PHE A 67 0.75 -9.11 -4.80
N SER A 68 1.57 -8.43 -3.98
CA SER A 68 3.00 -8.21 -4.22
C SER A 68 3.31 -7.56 -5.58
N ILE A 69 2.36 -6.78 -6.13
CA ILE A 69 2.52 -6.17 -7.46
C ILE A 69 3.72 -5.22 -7.54
N LYS A 70 4.11 -4.63 -6.40
CA LYS A 70 5.30 -3.78 -6.26
C LYS A 70 6.60 -4.51 -6.62
N ARG A 71 6.64 -5.85 -6.57
CA ARG A 71 7.80 -6.62 -7.04
C ARG A 71 7.90 -6.72 -8.57
N PHE A 72 6.90 -6.25 -9.32
CA PHE A 72 6.87 -6.22 -10.79
C PHE A 72 6.91 -4.81 -11.38
N ILE A 73 6.53 -3.79 -10.60
CA ILE A 73 6.43 -2.40 -11.08
C ILE A 73 7.77 -1.90 -11.63
N GLY A 74 7.78 -1.41 -12.86
CA GLY A 74 8.98 -0.90 -13.54
C GLY A 74 10.07 -1.94 -13.84
N ARG A 75 9.77 -3.25 -13.74
CA ARG A 75 10.73 -4.33 -14.00
C ARG A 75 10.46 -5.04 -15.32
N ARG A 76 11.51 -5.67 -15.86
CA ARG A 76 11.42 -6.47 -17.08
C ARG A 76 11.02 -7.90 -16.79
N TRP A 77 10.45 -8.55 -17.79
CA TRP A 77 10.01 -9.94 -17.80
C TRP A 77 11.12 -10.93 -17.43
N ASP A 78 12.33 -10.69 -17.94
CA ASP A 78 13.48 -11.55 -17.70
C ASP A 78 14.04 -11.38 -16.27
N ASP A 79 13.87 -10.20 -15.68
CA ASP A 79 14.34 -9.88 -14.32
C ASP A 79 13.39 -10.41 -13.22
N THR A 80 12.23 -10.95 -13.59
CA THR A 80 11.10 -11.27 -12.66
C THR A 80 10.75 -12.75 -12.62
N GLN A 81 11.62 -13.63 -13.13
CA GLN A 81 11.32 -15.06 -13.22
C GLN A 81 10.98 -15.67 -11.85
N GLU A 82 11.74 -15.33 -10.81
CA GLU A 82 11.53 -15.86 -9.47
C GLU A 82 10.21 -15.36 -8.86
N GLU A 83 9.89 -14.08 -9.01
CA GLU A 83 8.62 -13.51 -8.53
C GLU A 83 7.42 -14.14 -9.26
N ARG A 84 7.50 -14.29 -10.59
CA ARG A 84 6.43 -14.87 -11.41
C ARG A 84 6.16 -16.34 -11.06
N ALA A 85 7.18 -17.10 -10.67
CA ALA A 85 7.01 -18.50 -10.26
C ALA A 85 6.28 -18.65 -8.91
N ARG A 86 6.17 -17.59 -8.12
CA ARG A 86 5.59 -17.62 -6.77
C ARG A 86 4.12 -17.24 -6.74
N VAL A 87 3.62 -16.52 -7.73
CA VAL A 87 2.27 -15.96 -7.70
C VAL A 87 1.25 -16.87 -8.39
N PRO A 88 0.00 -16.97 -7.88
CA PRO A 88 -1.04 -17.83 -8.47
C PRO A 88 -1.70 -17.20 -9.72
N TYR A 89 -1.65 -15.88 -9.85
CA TYR A 89 -2.22 -15.15 -10.99
C TYR A 89 -1.30 -15.21 -12.22
N THR A 90 -1.92 -15.11 -13.40
CA THR A 90 -1.21 -15.25 -14.66
C THR A 90 -0.44 -13.98 -15.00
N CYS A 91 0.89 -14.08 -15.02
CA CYS A 91 1.77 -13.04 -15.57
C CYS A 91 1.98 -13.28 -17.08
N VAL A 92 1.89 -12.23 -17.87
CA VAL A 92 2.16 -12.26 -19.32
C VAL A 92 3.19 -11.19 -19.68
N LYS A 93 3.90 -11.42 -20.78
CA LYS A 93 4.90 -10.47 -21.26
C LYS A 93 4.18 -9.23 -21.80
N GLY A 94 4.40 -8.10 -21.14
CA GLY A 94 3.87 -6.80 -21.51
C GLY A 94 4.67 -6.15 -22.64
N ARG A 95 4.35 -4.88 -22.90
CA ARG A 95 5.09 -4.05 -23.85
C ARG A 95 6.52 -3.79 -23.33
N ASP A 96 7.48 -3.59 -24.24
CA ASP A 96 8.88 -3.27 -23.90
C ASP A 96 9.54 -4.28 -22.94
N ASP A 97 9.13 -5.55 -23.08
CA ASP A 97 9.57 -6.66 -22.26
C ASP A 97 9.28 -6.47 -20.76
N THR A 98 8.20 -5.78 -20.36
CA THR A 98 7.75 -5.68 -18.97
C THR A 98 6.81 -6.83 -18.57
N VAL A 99 6.30 -6.81 -17.34
CA VAL A 99 5.33 -7.78 -16.83
C VAL A 99 3.94 -7.14 -16.78
N ASP A 100 2.97 -7.78 -17.41
CA ASP A 100 1.55 -7.50 -17.19
C ASP A 100 0.89 -8.67 -16.44
N VAL A 101 -0.23 -8.41 -15.77
CA VAL A 101 -1.06 -9.43 -15.12
C VAL A 101 -2.35 -9.61 -15.92
N GLN A 102 -2.63 -10.83 -16.35
CA GLN A 102 -3.83 -11.14 -17.12
C GLN A 102 -4.96 -11.63 -16.20
N ILE A 103 -6.02 -10.84 -16.09
CA ILE A 103 -7.24 -11.18 -15.36
C ILE A 103 -8.41 -11.24 -16.34
N ARG A 104 -9.03 -12.42 -16.46
CA ARG A 104 -10.23 -12.67 -17.30
C ARG A 104 -10.08 -12.14 -18.74
N GLY A 105 -8.92 -12.34 -19.34
CA GLY A 105 -8.63 -11.93 -20.71
C GLY A 105 -8.25 -10.46 -20.91
N ARG A 106 -8.24 -9.64 -19.85
CA ARG A 106 -7.65 -8.29 -19.86
C ARG A 106 -6.27 -8.31 -19.21
N ASN A 107 -5.32 -7.63 -19.85
CA ASN A 107 -4.01 -7.38 -19.28
C ASN A 107 -4.05 -6.08 -18.47
N TYR A 108 -3.50 -6.12 -17.26
CA TYR A 108 -3.32 -4.98 -16.37
C TYR A 108 -1.83 -4.80 -16.12
N THR A 109 -1.37 -3.57 -16.28
CA THR A 109 0.00 -3.19 -15.93
C THR A 109 0.16 -3.10 -14.41
N PRO A 110 1.37 -3.29 -13.85
CA PRO A 110 1.65 -3.08 -12.44
C PRO A 110 1.28 -1.68 -11.95
N GLN A 111 1.40 -0.67 -12.81
CA GLN A 111 1.01 0.72 -12.56
C GLN A 111 -0.51 0.84 -12.39
N GLU A 112 -1.30 0.23 -13.27
CA GLU A 112 -2.77 0.22 -13.15
C GLU A 112 -3.21 -0.45 -11.84
N VAL A 113 -2.65 -1.61 -11.51
CA VAL A 113 -3.00 -2.33 -10.26
C VAL A 113 -2.61 -1.51 -9.03
N SER A 114 -1.42 -0.90 -9.03
CA SER A 114 -0.96 -0.04 -7.94
C SER A 114 -1.82 1.22 -7.82
N ALA A 115 -2.31 1.77 -8.94
CA ALA A 115 -3.23 2.88 -8.95
C ALA A 115 -4.58 2.52 -8.30
N MET A 116 -5.05 1.27 -8.41
CA MET A 116 -6.26 0.83 -7.69
C MET A 116 -6.07 0.88 -6.17
N ILE A 117 -4.87 0.55 -5.68
CA ILE A 117 -4.51 0.64 -4.25
C ILE A 117 -4.44 2.11 -3.82
N LEU A 118 -3.73 2.94 -4.59
CA LEU A 118 -3.62 4.38 -4.33
C LEU A 118 -4.98 5.08 -4.34
N HIS A 119 -5.88 4.69 -5.25
CA HIS A 119 -7.23 5.22 -5.31
C HIS A 119 -8.04 4.89 -4.05
N LYS A 120 -7.93 3.66 -3.51
CA LYS A 120 -8.57 3.30 -2.23
C LYS A 120 -8.03 4.14 -1.07
N LEU A 121 -6.72 4.34 -1.01
CA LEU A 121 -6.08 5.18 0.03
C LEU A 121 -6.50 6.65 -0.09
N LYS A 122 -6.61 7.16 -1.32
CA LYS A 122 -7.18 8.50 -1.60
C LYS A 122 -8.61 8.59 -1.06
N GLN A 123 -9.48 7.64 -1.38
CA GLN A 123 -10.87 7.62 -0.91
C GLN A 123 -10.98 7.58 0.63
N ASP A 124 -10.12 6.79 1.29
CA ASP A 124 -10.06 6.74 2.76
C ASP A 124 -9.64 8.09 3.35
N ALA A 125 -8.65 8.76 2.74
CA ALA A 125 -8.21 10.09 3.15
C ALA A 125 -9.28 11.16 2.92
N GLU A 126 -9.97 11.15 1.77
CA GLU A 126 -11.07 12.07 1.46
C GLU A 126 -12.24 11.89 2.44
N SER A 127 -12.57 10.65 2.79
CA SER A 127 -13.62 10.33 3.76
C SER A 127 -13.27 10.85 5.16
N PHE A 128 -11.99 10.78 5.55
CA PHE A 128 -11.51 11.29 6.83
C PHE A 128 -11.49 12.83 6.86
N LEU A 129 -10.99 13.46 5.80
CA LEU A 129 -10.82 14.92 5.74
C LEU A 129 -12.13 15.66 5.41
N GLY A 130 -13.09 15.00 4.76
CA GLY A 130 -14.32 15.63 4.29
C GLY A 130 -14.13 16.55 3.08
N GLU A 131 -12.98 16.48 2.40
CA GLU A 131 -12.64 17.25 1.19
C GLU A 131 -11.88 16.39 0.17
N GLU A 132 -11.85 16.85 -1.10
CA GLU A 132 -11.16 16.15 -2.18
C GLU A 132 -9.63 16.25 -2.05
N VAL A 133 -8.93 15.13 -2.29
CA VAL A 133 -7.47 15.04 -2.18
C VAL A 133 -6.86 14.87 -3.57
N ASN A 134 -6.08 15.87 -3.99
CA ASN A 134 -5.51 15.90 -5.34
C ASN A 134 -3.98 15.82 -5.36
N GLN A 135 -3.30 16.03 -4.24
CA GLN A 135 -1.84 16.12 -4.18
C GLN A 135 -1.26 15.12 -3.19
N VAL A 136 -0.14 14.50 -3.54
CA VAL A 136 0.44 13.40 -2.76
C VAL A 136 1.97 13.39 -2.78
N VAL A 137 2.55 12.90 -1.68
CA VAL A 137 3.90 12.36 -1.61
C VAL A 137 3.82 10.84 -1.50
N ILE A 138 4.49 10.11 -2.40
CA ILE A 138 4.47 8.63 -2.42
C ILE A 138 5.86 8.09 -2.12
N THR A 139 5.93 7.04 -1.29
CA THR A 139 7.20 6.39 -0.94
C THR A 139 7.65 5.35 -1.96
N VAL A 140 8.96 5.15 -2.05
CA VAL A 140 9.60 4.05 -2.79
C VAL A 140 10.82 3.53 -2.03
N PRO A 141 11.22 2.27 -2.23
CA PRO A 141 12.46 1.73 -1.69
C PRO A 141 13.65 2.59 -2.13
N ALA A 142 14.63 2.81 -1.25
CA ALA A 142 15.76 3.69 -1.56
C ALA A 142 16.55 3.17 -2.78
N TYR A 143 16.63 1.84 -2.90
CA TYR A 143 17.35 1.17 -3.99
C TYR A 143 16.53 0.99 -5.28
N PHE A 144 15.37 1.64 -5.43
CA PHE A 144 14.61 1.63 -6.68
C PHE A 144 15.36 2.32 -7.83
N THR A 145 15.32 1.69 -8.99
CA THR A 145 15.80 2.24 -10.27
C THR A 145 14.88 3.35 -10.78
N ASP A 146 15.37 4.15 -11.72
CA ASP A 146 14.62 5.24 -12.36
C ASP A 146 13.29 4.76 -12.97
N ALA A 147 13.30 3.61 -13.67
CA ALA A 147 12.10 3.01 -14.26
C ALA A 147 11.03 2.65 -13.21
N GLN A 148 11.45 2.17 -12.04
CA GLN A 148 10.53 1.83 -10.95
C GLN A 148 9.97 3.09 -10.29
N ARG A 149 10.79 4.12 -10.08
CA ARG A 149 10.35 5.43 -9.55
C ARG A 149 9.33 6.07 -10.47
N GLN A 150 9.60 6.09 -11.78
CA GLN A 150 8.69 6.62 -12.77
C GLN A 150 7.38 5.82 -12.82
N ALA A 151 7.44 4.49 -12.81
CA ALA A 151 6.25 3.65 -12.82
C ALA A 151 5.36 3.86 -11.56
N THR A 152 5.96 4.08 -10.38
CA THR A 152 5.22 4.45 -9.17
C THR A 152 4.57 5.83 -9.31
N LYS A 153 5.28 6.80 -9.90
CA LYS A 153 4.72 8.13 -10.19
C LYS A 153 3.54 8.07 -11.18
N ASP A 154 3.66 7.22 -12.20
CA ASP A 154 2.59 6.98 -13.17
C ASP A 154 1.38 6.36 -12.48
N ALA A 155 1.58 5.41 -11.55
CA ALA A 155 0.49 4.83 -10.76
C ALA A 155 -0.28 5.89 -9.95
N GLY A 156 0.44 6.85 -9.33
CA GLY A 156 -0.20 8.00 -8.67
C GLY A 156 -1.01 8.86 -9.64
N THR A 157 -0.45 9.13 -10.82
CA THR A 157 -1.14 9.92 -11.86
C THR A 157 -2.41 9.21 -12.36
N ILE A 158 -2.36 7.90 -12.57
CA ILE A 158 -3.51 7.07 -12.97
C ILE A 158 -4.58 7.06 -11.87
N ALA A 159 -4.18 7.10 -10.59
CA ALA A 159 -5.10 7.19 -9.46
C ALA A 159 -5.77 8.58 -9.29
N GLY A 160 -5.45 9.55 -10.15
CA GLY A 160 -5.96 10.90 -10.07
C GLY A 160 -5.27 11.76 -9.01
N LEU A 161 -3.99 11.48 -8.72
CA LEU A 161 -3.16 12.24 -7.79
C LEU A 161 -2.02 12.95 -8.52
N GLU A 162 -1.83 14.22 -8.24
CA GLU A 162 -0.62 14.97 -8.58
C GLU A 162 0.50 14.58 -7.61
N VAL A 163 1.45 13.78 -8.09
CA VAL A 163 2.60 13.34 -7.30
C VAL A 163 3.63 14.46 -7.22
N LEU A 164 3.62 15.19 -6.09
CA LEU A 164 4.52 16.32 -5.83
C LEU A 164 5.96 15.86 -5.59
N ARG A 165 6.13 14.72 -4.91
CA ARG A 165 7.43 14.14 -4.59
C ARG A 165 7.36 12.62 -4.49
N ILE A 166 8.41 11.97 -4.99
CA ILE A 166 8.74 10.59 -4.62
C ILE A 166 9.82 10.63 -3.54
N ILE A 167 9.54 10.03 -2.38
CA ILE A 167 10.48 10.00 -1.23
C ILE A 167 10.97 8.57 -0.97
N ASN A 168 12.23 8.43 -0.57
CA ASN A 168 12.78 7.14 -0.19
C ASN A 168 12.22 6.67 1.17
N GLU A 169 11.83 5.41 1.28
CA GLU A 169 11.23 4.81 2.49
C GLU A 169 12.10 5.02 3.75
N PRO A 170 13.42 4.74 3.75
CA PRO A 170 14.26 4.99 4.92
C PRO A 170 14.37 6.48 5.29
N THR A 171 14.31 7.36 4.28
CA THR A 171 14.36 8.80 4.48
C THR A 171 13.07 9.31 5.11
N ALA A 172 11.91 8.82 4.66
CA ALA A 172 10.64 9.11 5.29
C ALA A 172 10.63 8.63 6.75
N ALA A 173 11.08 7.42 7.03
CA ALA A 173 11.17 6.92 8.40
C ALA A 173 12.12 7.77 9.28
N ALA A 174 13.22 8.29 8.73
CA ALA A 174 14.09 9.22 9.43
C ALA A 174 13.40 10.55 9.76
N LEU A 175 12.60 11.10 8.84
CA LEU A 175 11.77 12.29 9.10
C LEU A 175 10.81 12.05 10.27
N ALA A 176 10.12 10.91 10.28
CA ALA A 176 9.22 10.54 11.37
C ALA A 176 9.95 10.38 12.71
N PHE A 177 11.17 9.87 12.71
CA PHE A 177 11.99 9.76 13.93
C PHE A 177 12.51 11.12 14.43
N GLY A 178 12.90 12.00 13.51
CA GLY A 178 13.65 13.23 13.80
C GLY A 178 12.81 14.50 13.94
N LEU A 179 11.50 14.47 13.65
CA LEU A 179 10.63 15.65 13.67
C LEU A 179 10.71 16.43 15.01
N ASP A 180 10.69 15.71 16.13
CA ASP A 180 10.74 16.28 17.48
C ASP A 180 12.17 16.39 18.05
N LYS A 181 13.21 16.05 17.26
CA LYS A 181 14.62 15.98 17.69
C LYS A 181 15.54 16.84 16.84
N GLN A 182 15.04 17.95 16.31
CA GLN A 182 15.75 18.77 15.32
C GLN A 182 17.05 19.39 15.87
N ASP A 183 17.13 19.64 17.18
CA ASP A 183 18.30 20.22 17.84
C ASP A 183 19.36 19.19 18.25
N GLU A 184 19.13 17.89 18.00
CA GLU A 184 20.06 16.81 18.36
C GLU A 184 20.88 16.37 17.14
N GLU A 185 22.19 16.58 17.20
CA GLU A 185 23.10 16.02 16.19
C GLU A 185 23.29 14.52 16.42
N GLN A 186 22.79 13.70 15.49
CA GLN A 186 22.78 12.23 15.63
C GLN A 186 23.01 11.53 14.30
N LEU A 187 23.86 10.51 14.31
CA LEU A 187 24.08 9.63 13.18
C LEU A 187 23.21 8.38 13.34
N ILE A 188 22.20 8.25 12.50
CA ILE A 188 21.23 7.15 12.60
C ILE A 188 21.41 6.16 11.44
N LEU A 189 21.10 4.90 11.71
CA LEU A 189 20.92 3.88 10.70
C LEU A 189 19.46 3.47 10.66
N VAL A 190 18.83 3.60 9.50
CA VAL A 190 17.49 3.07 9.24
C VAL A 190 17.65 1.72 8.56
N PHE A 191 17.12 0.67 9.21
CA PHE A 191 17.07 -0.69 8.71
C PHE A 191 15.62 -1.01 8.35
N ASP A 192 15.32 -1.02 7.05
CA ASP A 192 13.98 -1.26 6.53
C ASP A 192 13.90 -2.63 5.87
N LEU A 193 13.19 -3.58 6.50
CA LEU A 193 12.91 -4.90 5.93
C LEU A 193 11.40 -5.11 5.85
N GLY A 194 10.87 -4.87 4.65
CA GLY A 194 9.44 -4.97 4.36
C GLY A 194 9.01 -6.36 3.89
N GLY A 195 7.92 -6.39 3.13
CA GLY A 195 7.41 -7.60 2.47
C GLY A 195 8.12 -7.95 1.16
N GLY A 196 8.67 -6.94 0.48
CA GLY A 196 9.25 -7.06 -0.86
C GLY A 196 10.72 -6.70 -0.99
N THR A 197 11.17 -5.77 -0.14
CA THR A 197 12.43 -5.05 -0.31
C THR A 197 13.13 -4.89 1.03
N PHE A 198 14.45 -4.77 0.95
CA PHE A 198 15.34 -4.51 2.07
C PHE A 198 16.19 -3.28 1.75
N ASP A 199 16.16 -2.27 2.60
CA ASP A 199 16.99 -1.08 2.48
C ASP A 199 17.72 -0.79 3.81
N VAL A 200 18.94 -0.25 3.69
CA VAL A 200 19.73 0.27 4.80
C VAL A 200 20.22 1.65 4.39
N SER A 201 19.88 2.66 5.19
CA SER A 201 20.38 4.03 4.98
C SER A 201 20.98 4.58 6.25
N ILE A 202 22.13 5.27 6.10
CA ILE A 202 22.77 6.02 7.18
C ILE A 202 22.47 7.49 6.95
N LEU A 203 21.94 8.16 7.97
CA LEU A 203 21.57 9.56 7.91
C LEU A 203 22.21 10.34 9.06
N GLN A 204 22.69 11.53 8.74
CA GLN A 204 23.05 12.54 9.73
C GLN A 204 21.84 13.45 9.96
N LEU A 205 21.43 13.56 11.21
CA LEU A 205 20.41 14.47 11.70
C LEU A 205 21.09 15.61 12.47
N GLY A 206 20.57 16.83 12.34
CA GLY A 206 20.96 17.97 13.19
C GLY A 206 20.56 19.32 12.58
N ASP A 207 20.21 20.29 13.42
CA ASP A 207 19.81 21.66 13.05
C ASP A 207 18.72 21.71 11.95
N GLY A 208 17.75 20.79 11.99
CA GLY A 208 16.69 20.67 10.97
C GLY A 208 17.16 20.12 9.61
N VAL A 209 18.43 19.70 9.50
CA VAL A 209 19.00 19.08 8.31
C VAL A 209 18.97 17.55 8.45
N PHE A 210 18.48 16.90 7.40
CA PHE A 210 18.43 15.45 7.26
C PHE A 210 19.27 15.08 6.04
N GLU A 211 20.48 14.56 6.25
CA GLU A 211 21.41 14.24 5.17
C GLU A 211 21.66 12.73 5.08
N VAL A 212 21.32 12.14 3.95
CA VAL A 212 21.65 10.74 3.66
C VAL A 212 23.14 10.64 3.32
N LYS A 213 23.90 9.92 4.14
CA LYS A 213 25.34 9.70 3.93
C LYS A 213 25.61 8.53 2.99
N ALA A 214 24.84 7.46 3.15
CA ALA A 214 24.92 6.29 2.27
C ALA A 214 23.61 5.51 2.29
N THR A 215 23.31 4.86 1.17
CA THR A 215 22.20 3.92 1.08
C THR A 215 22.60 2.66 0.31
N CYS A 216 22.09 1.52 0.72
CA CYS A 216 22.27 0.24 0.06
C CYS A 216 21.05 -0.65 0.32
N GLY A 217 20.82 -1.69 -0.49
CA GLY A 217 19.64 -2.53 -0.31
C GLY A 217 19.61 -3.74 -1.23
N ASN A 218 18.51 -4.47 -1.14
CA ASN A 218 18.16 -5.62 -1.97
C ASN A 218 16.65 -5.59 -2.29
N ASN A 219 16.33 -5.30 -3.56
CA ASN A 219 14.95 -5.22 -4.06
C ASN A 219 14.23 -6.59 -4.19
N HIS A 220 14.91 -7.68 -3.84
CA HIS A 220 14.41 -9.06 -3.94
C HIS A 220 14.33 -9.76 -2.59
N LEU A 221 14.52 -9.05 -1.49
CA LEU A 221 14.56 -9.62 -0.14
C LEU A 221 13.49 -8.97 0.73
N GLY A 222 12.58 -9.78 1.26
CA GLY A 222 11.54 -9.32 2.16
C GLY A 222 10.66 -10.46 2.67
N GLY A 223 9.56 -10.09 3.32
CA GLY A 223 8.62 -11.02 3.96
C GLY A 223 8.12 -12.15 3.06
N ASP A 224 7.90 -11.90 1.76
CA ASP A 224 7.43 -12.92 0.81
C ASP A 224 8.47 -14.04 0.62
N ASP A 225 9.77 -13.74 0.75
CA ASP A 225 10.85 -14.72 0.63
C ASP A 225 10.88 -15.64 1.86
N PHE A 226 10.71 -15.06 3.06
CA PHE A 226 10.57 -15.83 4.30
C PHE A 226 9.32 -16.73 4.28
N ASP A 227 8.19 -16.22 3.77
CA ASP A 227 6.97 -17.02 3.61
C ASP A 227 7.21 -18.18 2.64
N ASN A 228 7.94 -17.92 1.55
CA ASN A 228 8.26 -18.95 0.57
C ASN A 228 9.14 -20.07 1.15
N CYS A 229 10.06 -19.78 2.07
CA CYS A 229 10.81 -20.83 2.78
C CYS A 229 9.88 -21.81 3.51
N ILE A 230 8.84 -21.30 4.18
CA ILE A 230 7.87 -22.13 4.89
C ILE A 230 6.96 -22.87 3.90
N VAL A 231 6.51 -22.22 2.81
CA VAL A 231 5.70 -22.86 1.77
C VAL A 231 6.44 -24.03 1.12
N GLN A 232 7.70 -23.85 0.73
CA GLN A 232 8.52 -24.91 0.16
C GLN A 232 8.69 -26.08 1.13
N TRP A 233 8.95 -25.80 2.41
CA TRP A 233 9.04 -26.81 3.45
C TRP A 233 7.72 -27.58 3.63
N MET A 234 6.58 -26.90 3.65
CA MET A 234 5.26 -27.54 3.74
C MET A 234 4.98 -28.42 2.52
N MET A 235 5.26 -27.94 1.30
CA MET A 235 5.05 -28.72 0.07
C MET A 235 5.94 -29.97 0.05
N GLU A 236 7.21 -29.84 0.44
CA GLU A 236 8.14 -30.96 0.48
C GLU A 236 7.67 -32.05 1.46
N LEU A 237 7.32 -31.68 2.69
CA LEU A 237 6.83 -32.64 3.69
C LEU A 237 5.50 -33.27 3.29
N PHE A 238 4.58 -32.48 2.73
CA PHE A 238 3.31 -33.00 2.25
C PHE A 238 3.51 -34.00 1.11
N TYR A 239 4.40 -33.69 0.15
CA TYR A 239 4.77 -34.63 -0.90
C TYR A 239 5.41 -35.90 -0.35
N GLN A 240 6.28 -35.79 0.66
CA GLN A 240 6.90 -36.96 1.29
C GLN A 240 5.87 -37.89 1.93
N GLN A 241 4.85 -37.33 2.59
CA GLN A 241 3.80 -38.06 3.30
C GLN A 241 2.72 -38.62 2.35
N GLU A 242 2.18 -37.78 1.48
CA GLU A 242 0.98 -38.09 0.68
C GLU A 242 1.31 -38.50 -0.76
N LYS A 243 2.56 -38.28 -1.22
CA LYS A 243 2.99 -38.48 -2.62
C LYS A 243 2.16 -37.69 -3.64
N ILE A 244 1.61 -36.56 -3.22
CA ILE A 244 0.82 -35.64 -4.04
C ILE A 244 1.59 -34.33 -4.15
N ASP A 245 1.81 -33.87 -5.38
CA ASP A 245 2.33 -32.53 -5.63
C ASP A 245 1.17 -31.52 -5.59
N ILE A 246 1.18 -30.68 -4.56
CA ILE A 246 0.15 -29.65 -4.33
C ILE A 246 0.49 -28.31 -4.97
N SER A 247 1.66 -28.17 -5.60
CA SER A 247 2.08 -26.93 -6.24
C SER A 247 1.27 -26.58 -7.48
N GLU A 248 0.69 -27.59 -8.14
CA GLU A 248 -0.18 -27.45 -9.32
C GLU A 248 -1.59 -26.92 -8.95
N ASP A 249 -2.01 -27.06 -7.70
CA ASP A 249 -3.29 -26.56 -7.21
C ASP A 249 -3.14 -25.13 -6.68
N LYS A 250 -3.56 -24.16 -7.48
CA LYS A 250 -3.47 -22.73 -7.14
C LYS A 250 -4.26 -22.33 -5.90
N MET A 251 -5.38 -23.00 -5.61
CA MET A 251 -6.16 -22.75 -4.40
C MET A 251 -5.42 -23.28 -3.17
N ALA A 252 -4.87 -24.50 -3.27
CA ALA A 252 -4.03 -25.06 -2.21
C ALA A 252 -2.80 -24.18 -1.96
N LEU A 253 -2.10 -23.75 -3.01
CA LEU A 253 -0.93 -22.88 -2.92
C LEU A 253 -1.25 -21.55 -2.20
N GLN A 254 -2.39 -20.93 -2.52
CA GLN A 254 -2.81 -19.70 -1.83
C GLN A 254 -3.06 -19.94 -0.34
N ARG A 255 -3.69 -21.07 0.03
CA ARG A 255 -3.91 -21.42 1.44
C ARG A 255 -2.61 -21.71 2.18
N LEU A 256 -1.64 -22.35 1.53
CA LEU A 256 -0.30 -22.55 2.08
C LEU A 256 0.38 -21.21 2.35
N ARG A 257 0.28 -20.25 1.42
CA ARG A 257 0.88 -18.91 1.59
C ARG A 257 0.30 -18.17 2.80
N GLU A 258 -1.02 -18.16 2.95
CA GLU A 258 -1.66 -17.51 4.10
C GLU A 258 -1.30 -18.19 5.42
N ALA A 259 -1.22 -19.52 5.43
CA ALA A 259 -0.78 -20.28 6.60
C ALA A 259 0.71 -20.02 6.94
N ALA A 260 1.57 -19.91 5.92
CA ALA A 260 2.98 -19.58 6.07
C ALA A 260 3.18 -18.17 6.64
N GLU A 261 2.50 -17.16 6.09
CA GLU A 261 2.54 -15.78 6.59
C GLU A 261 2.12 -15.73 8.06
N LYS A 262 1.01 -16.39 8.39
CA LYS A 262 0.50 -16.48 9.77
C LYS A 262 1.49 -17.17 10.70
N ALA A 263 2.04 -18.32 10.30
CA ALA A 263 3.02 -19.06 11.09
C ALA A 263 4.30 -18.23 11.34
N LYS A 264 4.82 -17.54 10.32
CA LYS A 264 5.96 -16.63 10.42
C LYS A 264 5.72 -15.53 11.45
N ILE A 265 4.55 -14.89 11.39
CA ILE A 265 4.16 -13.82 12.32
C ILE A 265 4.05 -14.37 13.75
N GLU A 266 3.36 -15.50 13.94
CA GLU A 266 3.22 -16.12 15.27
C GLU A 266 4.58 -16.49 15.87
N LEU A 267 5.50 -17.04 15.07
CA LEU A 267 6.84 -17.42 15.51
C LEU A 267 7.74 -16.23 15.90
N SER A 268 7.35 -15.00 15.53
CA SER A 268 8.03 -13.80 16.02
C SER A 268 7.81 -13.59 17.53
N THR A 269 6.78 -14.22 18.11
CA THR A 269 6.47 -14.14 19.56
C THR A 269 6.53 -15.52 20.23
N MET A 270 6.02 -16.56 19.58
CA MET A 270 5.94 -17.93 20.09
C MET A 270 7.16 -18.77 19.69
N ALA A 271 7.48 -19.80 20.49
CA ALA A 271 8.55 -20.73 20.17
C ALA A 271 8.13 -21.78 19.14
N ASN A 272 6.84 -22.11 19.07
CA ASN A 272 6.26 -23.07 18.14
C ASN A 272 4.87 -22.58 17.69
N THR A 273 4.44 -23.00 16.51
CA THR A 273 3.08 -22.82 15.99
C THR A 273 2.61 -24.11 15.30
N SER A 274 1.29 -24.28 15.22
CA SER A 274 0.66 -25.39 14.50
C SER A 274 0.00 -24.86 13.22
N ILE A 275 0.34 -25.50 12.10
CA ILE A 275 -0.26 -25.24 10.80
C ILE A 275 -1.26 -26.36 10.53
N ASN A 276 -2.54 -26.00 10.50
CA ASN A 276 -3.62 -26.93 10.18
C ASN A 276 -4.45 -26.42 9.00
N LEU A 277 -4.39 -27.14 7.88
CA LEU A 277 -5.14 -26.90 6.67
C LEU A 277 -5.99 -28.12 6.33
N PRO A 278 -7.23 -28.18 6.81
CA PRO A 278 -8.12 -29.29 6.50
C PRO A 278 -8.60 -29.22 5.06
N PHE A 279 -8.81 -30.37 4.41
CA PHE A 279 -9.29 -30.45 3.03
C PHE A 279 -8.41 -29.63 2.08
N ILE A 280 -7.08 -29.75 2.21
CA ILE A 280 -6.12 -29.00 1.38
C ILE A 280 -6.14 -29.48 -0.06
N THR A 281 -6.35 -30.78 -0.26
CA THR A 281 -6.53 -31.42 -1.58
C THR A 281 -7.33 -32.72 -1.42
N ALA A 282 -7.56 -33.46 -2.50
CA ALA A 282 -8.23 -34.75 -2.48
C ALA A 282 -7.59 -35.72 -3.48
N ASN A 283 -7.65 -37.03 -3.18
CA ASN A 283 -7.25 -38.09 -4.10
C ASN A 283 -8.31 -39.21 -4.13
N GLU A 284 -8.02 -40.32 -4.81
CA GLU A 284 -8.92 -41.49 -4.90
C GLU A 284 -9.30 -42.08 -3.53
N SER A 285 -8.45 -41.87 -2.51
CA SER A 285 -8.69 -42.33 -1.13
C SER A 285 -9.52 -41.35 -0.29
N GLY A 286 -9.85 -40.17 -0.84
CA GLY A 286 -10.65 -39.14 -0.19
C GLY A 286 -9.91 -37.82 0.05
N PRO A 287 -10.49 -36.92 0.86
CA PRO A 287 -9.88 -35.64 1.18
C PRO A 287 -8.59 -35.81 2.00
N LYS A 288 -7.63 -34.90 1.77
CA LYS A 288 -6.36 -34.83 2.48
C LYS A 288 -6.26 -33.55 3.30
N HIS A 289 -5.52 -33.63 4.40
CA HIS A 289 -5.32 -32.56 5.35
C HIS A 289 -3.82 -32.33 5.50
N LEU A 290 -3.42 -31.09 5.79
CA LEU A 290 -2.05 -30.78 6.15
C LEU A 290 -2.03 -30.35 7.62
N GLU A 291 -1.35 -31.14 8.45
CA GLU A 291 -1.15 -30.85 9.87
C GLU A 291 0.35 -30.92 10.17
N MET A 292 0.93 -29.79 10.54
CA MET A 292 2.37 -29.66 10.80
C MET A 292 2.61 -28.79 12.02
N GLU A 293 3.66 -29.10 12.77
CA GLU A 293 4.20 -28.20 13.80
C GLU A 293 5.48 -27.56 13.28
N LEU A 294 5.59 -26.24 13.42
CA LEU A 294 6.77 -25.47 13.03
C LEU A 294 7.33 -24.78 14.26
N SER A 295 8.60 -25.06 14.58
CA SER A 295 9.34 -24.34 15.63
C SER A 295 10.03 -23.11 15.06
N ARG A 296 10.28 -22.10 15.92
CA ARG A 296 11.08 -20.93 15.57
C ARG A 296 12.47 -21.34 15.10
N SER A 297 13.11 -22.28 15.79
CA SER A 297 14.44 -22.79 15.41
C SER A 297 14.45 -23.39 14.01
N LYS A 298 13.40 -24.12 13.62
CA LYS A 298 13.29 -24.67 12.27
C LYS A 298 13.05 -23.58 11.24
N PHE A 299 12.20 -22.60 11.53
CA PHE A 299 12.01 -21.45 10.64
C PHE A 299 13.32 -20.67 10.42
N GLU A 300 14.09 -20.42 11.47
CA GLU A 300 15.40 -19.76 11.40
C GLU A 300 16.41 -20.58 10.60
N GLU A 301 16.39 -21.92 10.72
CA GLU A 301 17.20 -22.81 9.89
C GLU A 301 16.83 -22.69 8.40
N LEU A 302 15.53 -22.76 8.08
CA LEU A 302 15.01 -22.67 6.71
C LEU A 302 15.34 -21.32 6.04
N SER A 303 15.35 -20.24 6.82
CA SER A 303 15.56 -18.86 6.34
C SER A 303 16.97 -18.32 6.58
N SER A 304 17.90 -19.14 7.08
CA SER A 304 19.27 -18.76 7.43
C SER A 304 20.00 -18.01 6.30
N HIS A 305 19.94 -18.53 5.07
CA HIS A 305 20.53 -17.91 3.89
C HIS A 305 19.98 -16.50 3.61
N LEU A 306 18.69 -16.23 3.89
CA LEU A 306 18.12 -14.88 3.75
C LEU A 306 18.67 -13.94 4.83
N ILE A 307 18.82 -14.43 6.07
CA ILE A 307 19.36 -13.66 7.20
C ILE A 307 20.86 -13.36 7.01
N GLU A 308 21.60 -14.23 6.33
CA GLU A 308 23.01 -13.95 6.02
C GLU A 308 23.15 -12.81 5.00
N THR A 309 22.21 -12.70 4.06
CA THR A 309 22.26 -11.68 3.00
C THR A 309 21.96 -10.25 3.47
N ILE A 310 21.36 -10.05 4.65
CA ILE A 310 21.17 -8.69 5.20
C ILE A 310 22.48 -8.02 5.67
N VAL A 311 23.53 -8.81 5.92
CA VAL A 311 24.80 -8.30 6.47
C VAL A 311 25.59 -7.48 5.45
N GLU A 312 25.57 -7.88 4.18
CA GLU A 312 26.35 -7.20 3.13
C GLU A 312 25.89 -5.75 2.91
N PRO A 313 24.59 -5.43 2.76
CA PRO A 313 24.15 -4.03 2.63
C PRO A 313 24.47 -3.17 3.85
N MET A 314 24.44 -3.72 5.07
CA MET A 314 24.85 -3.00 6.29
C MET A 314 26.36 -2.68 6.29
N ALA A 315 27.20 -3.66 5.93
CA ALA A 315 28.64 -3.43 5.83
C ALA A 315 28.99 -2.45 4.71
N GLN A 316 28.28 -2.54 3.58
CA GLN A 316 28.51 -1.70 2.42
C GLN A 316 28.09 -0.25 2.67
N SER A 317 26.95 0.00 3.31
CA SER A 317 26.50 1.36 3.68
C SER A 317 27.47 2.03 4.64
N LEU A 318 27.95 1.32 5.68
CA LEU A 318 28.99 1.85 6.59
C LEU A 318 30.29 2.20 5.85
N LYS A 319 30.74 1.31 4.95
CA LYS A 319 31.93 1.54 4.14
C LYS A 319 31.79 2.77 3.24
N ASP A 320 30.63 2.95 2.62
CA ASP A 320 30.35 4.08 1.74
C ASP A 320 30.24 5.41 2.49
N ALA A 321 29.73 5.37 3.72
CA ALA A 321 29.72 6.54 4.60
C ALA A 321 31.07 6.79 5.29
N GLU A 322 32.07 5.93 5.08
CA GLU A 322 33.38 5.95 5.76
C GLU A 322 33.28 5.85 7.30
N LEU A 323 32.30 5.08 7.78
CA LEU A 323 31.98 4.92 9.19
C LEU A 323 32.26 3.50 9.71
N LYS A 324 32.44 3.41 11.01
CA LYS A 324 32.47 2.14 11.76
C LYS A 324 31.15 1.91 12.50
N PRO A 325 30.79 0.65 12.81
CA PRO A 325 29.55 0.33 13.50
C PRO A 325 29.33 1.07 14.83
N ASP A 326 30.40 1.35 15.59
CA ASP A 326 30.36 2.03 16.88
C ASP A 326 30.10 3.53 16.79
N GLN A 327 30.16 4.12 15.59
CA GLN A 327 29.87 5.53 15.33
C GLN A 327 28.39 5.81 15.05
N ILE A 328 27.57 4.77 14.82
CA ILE A 328 26.12 4.93 14.65
C ILE A 328 25.50 5.16 16.02
N ASP A 329 24.77 6.24 16.23
CA ASP A 329 24.14 6.62 17.50
C ASP A 329 22.83 5.87 17.76
N LYS A 330 22.00 5.70 16.73
CA LYS A 330 20.70 5.03 16.81
C LYS A 330 20.47 4.11 15.63
N ILE A 331 19.76 3.00 15.89
CA ILE A 331 19.34 2.06 14.86
C ILE A 331 17.82 2.03 14.86
N ILE A 332 17.19 2.44 13.78
CA ILE A 332 15.74 2.50 13.62
C ILE A 332 15.29 1.30 12.79
N LEU A 333 14.31 0.55 13.29
CA LEU A 333 13.71 -0.58 12.56
C LEU A 333 12.44 -0.16 11.87
N VAL A 334 12.33 -0.48 10.58
CA VAL A 334 11.18 -0.18 9.73
C VAL A 334 10.78 -1.44 8.97
N GLY A 335 9.49 -1.62 8.72
CA GLY A 335 8.97 -2.79 8.01
C GLY A 335 8.71 -3.99 8.92
N GLY A 336 7.59 -4.68 8.68
CA GLY A 336 7.08 -5.73 9.56
C GLY A 336 8.01 -6.94 9.71
N SER A 337 8.86 -7.24 8.71
CA SER A 337 9.79 -8.38 8.76
C SER A 337 10.95 -8.13 9.74
N THR A 338 11.19 -6.89 10.19
CA THR A 338 12.12 -6.61 11.31
C THR A 338 11.67 -7.16 12.65
N ARG A 339 10.40 -7.59 12.77
CA ARG A 339 9.87 -8.25 13.99
C ARG A 339 10.40 -9.67 14.15
N ILE A 340 11.02 -10.26 13.13
CA ILE A 340 11.63 -11.60 13.19
C ILE A 340 12.83 -11.56 14.15
N PRO A 341 12.84 -12.38 15.23
CA PRO A 341 13.91 -12.34 16.23
C PRO A 341 15.31 -12.58 15.65
N ALA A 342 15.46 -13.51 14.70
CA ALA A 342 16.75 -13.79 14.08
C ALA A 342 17.31 -12.60 13.26
N VAL A 343 16.44 -11.81 12.63
CA VAL A 343 16.83 -10.58 11.93
C VAL A 343 17.38 -9.56 12.92
N GLN A 344 16.67 -9.31 14.03
CA GLN A 344 17.14 -8.40 15.08
C GLN A 344 18.44 -8.90 15.72
N ASN A 345 18.56 -10.20 15.97
CA ASN A 345 19.77 -10.78 16.55
C ASN A 345 20.98 -10.63 15.62
N ALA A 346 20.81 -10.84 14.32
CA ALA A 346 21.86 -10.63 13.33
C ALA A 346 22.31 -9.17 13.29
N LEU A 347 21.36 -8.22 13.29
CA LEU A 347 21.61 -6.79 13.37
C LEU A 347 22.35 -6.39 14.66
N ILE A 348 21.83 -6.79 15.83
CA ILE A 348 22.43 -6.50 17.14
C ILE A 348 23.86 -7.05 17.21
N LYS A 349 24.08 -8.27 16.71
CA LYS A 349 25.41 -8.89 16.65
C LYS A 349 26.36 -8.08 15.77
N PHE A 350 25.88 -7.61 14.61
CA PHE A 350 26.68 -6.80 13.68
C PHE A 350 27.11 -5.46 14.32
N PHE A 351 26.23 -4.81 15.07
CA PHE A 351 26.51 -3.56 15.79
C PHE A 351 27.03 -3.76 17.22
N GLY A 352 27.68 -4.90 17.51
CA GLY A 352 28.41 -5.10 18.77
C GLY A 352 27.53 -5.09 20.03
N GLY A 353 26.26 -5.50 19.91
CA GLY A 353 25.30 -5.53 21.02
C GLY A 353 24.42 -4.28 21.15
N LYS A 354 24.54 -3.31 20.24
CA LYS A 354 23.70 -2.10 20.25
C LYS A 354 22.24 -2.45 20.00
N ALA A 355 21.37 -2.04 20.93
CA ALA A 355 19.93 -2.27 20.83
C ALA A 355 19.28 -1.30 19.84
N PRO A 356 18.31 -1.75 19.02
CA PRO A 356 17.52 -0.87 18.18
C PRO A 356 16.61 0.04 19.00
N ASP A 357 16.37 1.23 18.48
CA ASP A 357 15.42 2.20 19.02
C ASP A 357 13.99 1.74 18.76
N ARG A 358 13.08 2.01 19.72
CA ARG A 358 11.67 1.60 19.69
C ARG A 358 10.70 2.77 19.72
N SER A 359 11.19 4.00 19.53
CA SER A 359 10.36 5.21 19.55
C SER A 359 9.44 5.34 18.33
N VAL A 360 9.70 4.57 17.27
CA VAL A 360 8.96 4.64 16.01
C VAL A 360 8.24 3.32 15.75
N ASN A 361 7.01 3.40 15.26
CA ASN A 361 6.24 2.24 14.84
C ASN A 361 6.72 1.77 13.44
N PRO A 362 7.24 0.54 13.29
CA PRO A 362 7.82 0.06 12.04
C PRO A 362 6.81 -0.03 10.88
N ASP A 363 5.51 -0.08 11.17
CA ASP A 363 4.45 -0.21 10.15
C ASP A 363 3.86 1.15 9.71
N GLU A 364 4.20 2.25 10.41
CA GLU A 364 3.59 3.57 10.20
C GLU A 364 4.63 4.67 9.93
N ALA A 365 5.89 4.47 10.33
CA ALA A 365 6.99 5.43 10.22
C ALA A 365 7.10 6.07 8.84
N VAL A 366 7.01 5.24 7.81
CA VAL A 366 7.20 5.64 6.41
C VAL A 366 6.08 6.56 5.95
N ALA A 367 4.83 6.22 6.25
CA ALA A 367 3.68 7.07 5.90
C ALA A 367 3.70 8.39 6.66
N LEU A 368 4.01 8.36 7.97
CA LEU A 368 4.17 9.56 8.79
C LEU A 368 5.26 10.49 8.22
N GLY A 369 6.40 9.92 7.82
CA GLY A 369 7.48 10.64 7.16
C GLY A 369 7.07 11.27 5.83
N ALA A 370 6.31 10.54 5.02
CA ALA A 370 5.75 11.06 3.77
C ALA A 370 4.78 12.22 4.03
N ALA A 371 3.99 12.16 5.09
CA ALA A 371 3.10 13.25 5.50
C ALA A 371 3.86 14.48 6.00
N ILE A 372 4.98 14.31 6.71
CA ILE A 372 5.88 15.42 7.06
C ILE A 372 6.43 16.06 5.79
N GLN A 373 6.92 15.27 4.84
CA GLN A 373 7.41 15.78 3.55
C GLN A 373 6.31 16.50 2.75
N ALA A 374 5.07 16.01 2.83
CA ALA A 374 3.90 16.67 2.25
C ALA A 374 3.65 18.02 2.93
N GLY A 375 3.77 18.11 4.25
CA GLY A 375 3.71 19.35 5.03
C GLY A 375 4.79 20.37 4.65
N VAL A 376 6.03 19.92 4.41
CA VAL A 376 7.11 20.79 3.91
C VAL A 376 6.78 21.38 2.54
N LEU A 377 6.21 20.58 1.64
CA LEU A 377 5.80 21.05 0.29
C LEU A 377 4.55 21.93 0.33
N GLY A 378 3.66 21.69 1.29
CA GLY A 378 2.47 22.50 1.56
C GLY A 378 2.75 23.80 2.32
N GLY A 379 3.96 23.98 2.84
CA GLY A 379 4.35 25.14 3.66
C GLY A 379 3.80 25.10 5.10
N GLU A 380 3.41 23.92 5.60
CA GLU A 380 2.97 23.72 6.99
C GLU A 380 4.14 23.41 7.94
N VAL A 381 5.28 22.96 7.40
CA VAL A 381 6.50 22.64 8.17
C VAL A 381 7.64 23.51 7.67
N ASP A 382 8.12 24.41 8.53
CA ASP A 382 9.27 25.27 8.27
C ASP A 382 10.58 24.63 8.79
N ASN A 383 11.72 25.12 8.27
CA ASN A 383 13.07 24.78 8.74
C ASN A 383 13.51 23.30 8.63
N LEU A 384 12.88 22.52 7.77
CA LEU A 384 13.32 21.16 7.44
C LEU A 384 14.03 21.12 6.08
N LEU A 385 15.31 20.75 6.07
CA LEU A 385 16.08 20.55 4.85
C LEU A 385 16.44 19.08 4.67
N LEU A 386 15.92 18.47 3.60
CA LEU A 386 16.25 17.10 3.22
C LEU A 386 17.28 17.07 2.09
N LEU A 387 18.41 16.40 2.34
CA LEU A 387 19.49 16.13 1.39
C LEU A 387 19.59 14.62 1.16
N ASP A 388 18.96 14.15 0.10
CA ASP A 388 18.96 12.74 -0.31
C ASP A 388 20.09 12.45 -1.31
N VAL A 389 20.31 11.19 -1.67
CA VAL A 389 21.38 10.74 -2.57
C VAL A 389 20.88 9.81 -3.67
N THR A 390 21.65 9.67 -4.76
CA THR A 390 21.42 8.62 -5.75
C THR A 390 22.03 7.28 -5.31
N PRO A 391 21.29 6.14 -5.33
CA PRO A 391 21.77 4.87 -4.76
C PRO A 391 22.80 4.14 -5.62
N LEU A 392 22.92 4.50 -6.91
CA LEU A 392 23.73 3.79 -7.89
C LEU A 392 24.50 4.76 -8.77
N SER A 393 25.73 4.40 -9.14
CA SER A 393 26.55 5.23 -10.03
C SER A 393 25.93 5.29 -11.41
N LEU A 394 26.03 6.46 -12.03
CA LEU A 394 25.56 6.75 -13.38
C LEU A 394 26.73 7.11 -14.26
N GLY A 395 26.71 6.59 -15.48
CA GLY A 395 27.80 6.76 -16.41
C GLY A 395 27.43 6.31 -17.81
N LEU A 396 28.47 6.09 -18.62
CA LEU A 396 28.31 5.70 -20.01
C LEU A 396 29.28 4.62 -20.46
N GLU A 397 28.87 3.90 -21.50
CA GLU A 397 29.74 2.96 -22.20
C GLU A 397 30.79 3.73 -23.00
N THR A 398 32.05 3.38 -22.75
CA THR A 398 33.21 3.91 -23.47
C THR A 398 33.88 2.81 -24.29
N LEU A 399 34.87 3.18 -25.11
CA LEU A 399 35.61 2.25 -25.97
C LEU A 399 36.10 1.03 -25.16
N GLY A 400 35.82 -0.17 -25.67
CA GLY A 400 36.17 -1.43 -25.00
C GLY A 400 35.10 -1.98 -24.06
N GLU A 401 33.84 -1.54 -24.20
CA GLU A 401 32.70 -1.96 -23.38
C GLU A 401 32.90 -1.64 -21.89
N VAL A 402 33.68 -0.59 -21.58
CA VAL A 402 33.98 -0.17 -20.21
C VAL A 402 32.94 0.83 -19.74
N PHE A 403 32.42 0.62 -18.52
CA PHE A 403 31.54 1.56 -17.86
C PHE A 403 32.36 2.67 -17.21
N THR A 404 32.22 3.90 -17.71
CA THR A 404 32.86 5.09 -17.13
C THR A 404 31.83 5.86 -16.32
N LYS A 405 32.04 5.90 -15.00
CA LYS A 405 31.20 6.63 -14.05
C LYS A 405 31.38 8.13 -14.20
N ILE A 406 30.28 8.87 -14.10
CA ILE A 406 30.24 10.34 -14.13
C ILE A 406 29.69 10.86 -12.80
N ILE A 407 28.59 10.28 -12.35
CA ILE A 407 28.04 10.50 -11.01
C ILE A 407 28.24 9.20 -10.23
N GLU A 408 28.98 9.26 -9.13
CA GLU A 408 29.16 8.11 -8.24
C GLU A 408 27.89 7.93 -7.39
N ARG A 409 27.62 6.70 -6.96
CA ARG A 409 26.58 6.44 -5.97
C ARG A 409 26.81 7.24 -4.69
N ASN A 410 25.74 7.46 -3.94
CA ASN A 410 25.68 8.30 -2.74
C ASN A 410 26.02 9.79 -3.00
N THR A 411 26.05 10.24 -4.26
CA THR A 411 26.11 11.68 -4.56
C THR A 411 24.78 12.33 -4.18
N THR A 412 24.83 13.41 -3.40
CA THR A 412 23.66 14.22 -3.00
C THR A 412 22.89 14.74 -4.21
N ILE A 413 21.57 14.68 -4.16
CA ILE A 413 20.65 15.15 -5.20
C ILE A 413 19.82 16.35 -4.70
N PRO A 414 19.46 17.31 -5.57
CA PRO A 414 19.70 17.34 -7.02
C PRO A 414 21.17 17.65 -7.36
N THR A 415 21.65 17.14 -8.50
CA THR A 415 23.03 17.36 -8.94
C THR A 415 23.16 17.41 -10.46
N SER A 416 24.22 18.07 -10.94
CA SER A 416 24.57 18.10 -12.36
C SER A 416 26.07 17.92 -12.53
N LYS A 417 26.46 16.99 -13.41
CA LYS A 417 27.85 16.78 -13.81
C LYS A 417 27.95 16.67 -15.32
N SER A 418 29.00 17.26 -15.87
CA SER A 418 29.28 17.18 -17.31
C SER A 418 30.70 16.69 -17.53
N GLN A 419 30.90 15.87 -18.56
CA GLN A 419 32.20 15.36 -18.94
C GLN A 419 32.37 15.39 -20.46
N ILE A 420 33.57 15.77 -20.91
CA ILE A 420 33.89 15.88 -22.33
C ILE A 420 34.47 14.55 -22.81
N PHE A 421 33.89 14.05 -23.89
CA PHE A 421 34.32 12.89 -24.65
C PHE A 421 34.68 13.31 -26.07
N SER A 422 35.25 12.39 -26.84
CA SER A 422 35.60 12.60 -28.25
C SER A 422 35.31 11.35 -29.08
N THR A 423 35.30 11.51 -30.40
CA THR A 423 35.18 10.39 -31.36
C THR A 423 36.33 9.40 -31.23
N ALA A 424 36.01 8.12 -31.44
CA ALA A 424 36.95 7.01 -31.36
C ALA A 424 37.64 6.72 -32.71
N VAL A 425 37.01 7.11 -33.82
CA VAL A 425 37.46 6.83 -35.20
C VAL A 425 37.54 8.13 -36.02
N ASP A 426 38.51 8.20 -36.93
CA ASP A 426 38.67 9.33 -37.85
C ASP A 426 37.44 9.47 -38.76
N GLY A 427 36.97 10.69 -38.95
CA GLY A 427 35.81 10.99 -39.82
C GLY A 427 34.46 10.53 -39.26
N GLN A 428 34.39 10.10 -38.00
CA GLN A 428 33.15 9.70 -37.33
C GLN A 428 32.17 10.88 -37.28
N ASN A 429 31.01 10.69 -37.90
CA ASN A 429 29.96 11.70 -38.08
C ASN A 429 28.78 11.57 -37.11
N SER A 430 28.78 10.53 -36.28
CA SER A 430 27.80 10.31 -35.22
C SER A 430 28.44 9.62 -34.02
N VAL A 431 28.01 9.98 -32.80
CA VAL A 431 28.43 9.31 -31.56
C VAL A 431 27.19 8.71 -30.88
N GLU A 432 27.25 7.40 -30.58
CA GLU A 432 26.24 6.74 -29.75
C GLU A 432 26.58 6.99 -28.27
N ILE A 433 25.64 7.56 -27.53
CA ILE A 433 25.71 7.71 -26.09
C ILE A 433 24.86 6.60 -25.48
N HIS A 434 25.50 5.64 -24.83
CA HIS A 434 24.84 4.57 -24.10
C HIS A 434 24.98 4.84 -22.60
N VAL A 435 23.84 5.13 -21.95
CA VAL A 435 23.75 5.49 -20.54
C VAL A 435 23.49 4.24 -19.71
N LEU A 436 24.23 4.06 -18.62
CA LEU A 436 24.10 2.91 -17.72
C LEU A 436 24.09 3.32 -16.25
N GLN A 437 23.55 2.43 -15.43
CA GLN A 437 23.51 2.51 -13.98
C GLN A 437 24.06 1.23 -13.34
N GLY A 438 24.98 1.37 -12.38
CA GLY A 438 25.53 0.23 -11.63
C GLY A 438 26.97 0.45 -11.16
N GLU A 439 27.57 -0.59 -10.58
CA GLU A 439 28.89 -0.54 -9.96
C GLU A 439 29.93 -1.45 -10.63
N ARG A 440 29.54 -2.21 -11.66
CA ARG A 440 30.44 -3.14 -12.34
C ARG A 440 31.33 -2.39 -13.34
N ALA A 441 32.55 -2.88 -13.57
CA ALA A 441 33.51 -2.23 -14.47
C ALA A 441 33.13 -2.34 -15.96
N MET A 442 32.45 -3.42 -16.36
CA MET A 442 32.05 -3.67 -17.74
C MET A 442 30.62 -3.20 -17.97
N ALA A 443 30.36 -2.52 -19.08
CA ALA A 443 29.06 -1.97 -19.44
C ALA A 443 27.95 -3.05 -19.46
N ARG A 444 28.24 -4.22 -20.04
CA ARG A 444 27.28 -5.34 -20.14
C ARG A 444 26.81 -5.89 -18.78
N ASP A 445 27.56 -5.67 -17.72
CA ASP A 445 27.26 -6.16 -16.37
C ASP A 445 26.46 -5.12 -15.56
N ASN A 446 26.16 -3.95 -16.13
CA ASN A 446 25.38 -2.88 -15.53
C ASN A 446 24.03 -2.73 -16.21
N LYS A 447 23.10 -2.02 -15.56
CA LYS A 447 21.77 -1.78 -16.12
C LYS A 447 21.86 -0.71 -17.20
N SER A 448 21.50 -1.08 -18.43
CA SER A 448 21.31 -0.11 -19.52
C SER A 448 20.05 0.72 -19.24
N LEU A 449 20.21 2.05 -19.25
CA LEU A 449 19.12 3.00 -19.09
C LEU A 449 18.61 3.56 -20.42
N GLY A 450 19.45 3.58 -21.45
CA GLY A 450 19.05 4.07 -22.77
C GLY A 450 20.22 4.37 -23.69
N LYS A 451 19.92 4.48 -24.99
CA LYS A 451 20.88 4.82 -26.04
C LYS A 451 20.32 5.93 -26.91
N PHE A 452 21.17 6.90 -27.26
CA PHE A 452 20.81 7.92 -28.24
C PHE A 452 22.01 8.33 -29.10
N LEU A 453 21.73 8.77 -30.32
CA LEU A 453 22.75 9.16 -31.30
C LEU A 453 22.81 10.67 -31.43
N LEU A 454 24.00 11.23 -31.21
CA LEU A 454 24.32 12.61 -31.60
C LEU A 454 24.85 12.59 -33.03
N ASN A 455 24.04 13.11 -33.97
CA ASN A 455 24.31 13.02 -35.41
C ASN A 455 24.84 14.32 -36.02
N GLY A 456 25.57 14.15 -37.12
CA GLY A 456 26.04 15.23 -37.98
C GLY A 456 27.19 16.03 -37.37
N ILE A 457 28.08 15.31 -36.70
CA ILE A 457 29.40 15.78 -36.31
C ILE A 457 30.23 15.92 -37.61
N PRO A 458 30.89 17.05 -37.86
CA PRO A 458 31.75 17.23 -39.03
C PRO A 458 32.89 16.20 -39.04
N PRO A 459 33.27 15.65 -40.21
CA PRO A 459 34.41 14.74 -40.29
C PRO A 459 35.70 15.41 -39.79
N ALA A 460 36.28 14.88 -38.73
CA ALA A 460 37.53 15.32 -38.14
C ALA A 460 38.39 14.12 -37.69
N PRO A 461 39.71 14.29 -37.50
CA PRO A 461 40.53 13.26 -36.88
C PRO A 461 39.98 12.86 -35.51
N ARG A 462 40.17 11.60 -35.11
CA ARG A 462 39.80 11.12 -33.77
C ARG A 462 40.44 12.00 -32.70
N GLY A 463 39.74 12.22 -31.60
CA GLY A 463 40.23 13.10 -30.53
C GLY A 463 39.92 14.59 -30.72
N VAL A 464 39.46 15.02 -31.90
CA VAL A 464 39.21 16.44 -32.20
C VAL A 464 37.79 16.90 -31.82
N PRO A 465 36.70 16.19 -32.18
CA PRO A 465 35.35 16.58 -31.77
C PRO A 465 35.21 16.57 -30.24
N GLN A 466 34.65 17.64 -29.68
CA GLN A 466 34.44 17.78 -28.24
C GLN A 466 32.96 17.58 -27.91
N ILE A 467 32.62 16.36 -27.50
CA ILE A 467 31.26 15.97 -27.15
C ILE A 467 31.11 16.09 -25.63
N GLU A 468 30.46 17.15 -25.16
CA GLU A 468 30.11 17.29 -23.76
C GLU A 468 28.83 16.52 -23.46
N VAL A 469 28.91 15.58 -22.53
CA VAL A 469 27.75 14.82 -22.05
C VAL A 469 27.43 15.31 -20.65
N SER A 470 26.20 15.80 -20.45
CA SER A 470 25.70 16.30 -19.18
C SER A 470 24.70 15.32 -18.56
N PHE A 471 24.85 15.08 -17.26
CA PHE A 471 23.96 14.27 -16.43
C PHE A 471 23.34 15.18 -15.39
N GLU A 472 22.01 15.29 -15.39
CA GLU A 472 21.23 16.07 -14.44
C GLU A 472 20.30 15.10 -13.68
N ILE A 473 20.37 15.09 -12.35
CA ILE A 473 19.45 14.35 -11.49
C ILE A 473 18.61 15.36 -10.72
N ASP A 474 17.29 15.24 -10.81
CA ASP A 474 16.36 16.13 -10.10
C ASP A 474 16.08 15.68 -8.65
N VAL A 475 15.22 16.43 -7.95
CA VAL A 475 14.84 16.19 -6.55
C VAL A 475 14.05 14.89 -6.32
N ASN A 476 13.57 14.23 -7.38
CA ASN A 476 12.90 12.93 -7.34
C ASN A 476 13.86 11.77 -7.69
N GLY A 477 15.13 12.08 -7.99
CA GLY A 477 16.10 11.11 -8.46
C GLY A 477 15.95 10.76 -9.94
N ILE A 478 15.21 11.54 -10.74
CA ILE A 478 14.98 11.27 -12.16
C ILE A 478 16.13 11.81 -13.00
N LEU A 479 16.64 10.99 -13.93
CA LEU A 479 17.81 11.32 -14.75
C LEU A 479 17.46 11.97 -16.10
N LYS A 480 18.12 13.08 -16.41
CA LYS A 480 18.18 13.69 -17.73
C LYS A 480 19.62 13.69 -18.24
N VAL A 481 19.82 13.18 -19.46
CA VAL A 481 21.14 13.13 -20.09
C VAL A 481 21.14 13.94 -21.38
N GLY A 482 22.01 14.94 -21.46
CA GLY A 482 22.25 15.73 -22.66
C GLY A 482 23.61 15.39 -23.27
N ALA A 483 23.75 15.56 -24.59
CA ALA A 483 25.03 15.58 -25.27
C ALA A 483 25.08 16.76 -26.25
N GLN A 484 26.16 17.52 -26.22
CA GLN A 484 26.39 18.66 -27.11
C GLN A 484 27.79 18.59 -27.72
N ASP A 485 27.87 18.77 -29.04
CA ASP A 485 29.14 19.03 -29.72
C ASP A 485 29.51 20.50 -29.55
N LYS A 486 30.54 20.80 -28.76
CA LYS A 486 31.00 22.17 -28.50
C LYS A 486 31.51 22.89 -29.75
N GLY A 487 31.94 22.15 -30.77
CA GLY A 487 32.44 22.74 -32.02
C GLY A 487 31.31 23.28 -32.90
N THR A 488 30.19 22.57 -32.95
CA THR A 488 29.06 22.92 -33.84
C THR A 488 27.85 23.49 -33.12
N GLY A 489 27.79 23.38 -31.79
CA GLY A 489 26.64 23.75 -30.98
C GLY A 489 25.45 22.79 -31.11
N ARG A 490 25.59 21.71 -31.88
CA ARG A 490 24.54 20.69 -32.04
C ARG A 490 24.36 19.93 -30.74
N GLU A 491 23.12 19.84 -30.30
CA GLU A 491 22.74 19.13 -29.10
C GLU A 491 21.73 18.02 -29.41
N GLN A 492 21.79 16.97 -28.62
CA GLN A 492 20.77 15.95 -28.52
C GLN A 492 20.66 15.56 -27.06
N SER A 493 19.45 15.42 -26.55
CA SER A 493 19.24 14.98 -25.18
C SER A 493 18.21 13.88 -25.13
N ILE A 494 18.40 12.96 -24.20
CA ILE A 494 17.37 12.04 -23.79
C ILE A 494 17.00 12.39 -22.36
N ARG A 495 15.71 12.64 -22.13
CA ARG A 495 15.19 12.46 -20.78
C ARG A 495 15.00 10.97 -20.63
N ILE A 496 15.73 10.34 -19.71
CA ILE A 496 15.51 8.93 -19.43
C ILE A 496 14.22 8.89 -18.62
N THR A 497 13.12 8.83 -19.34
CA THR A 497 11.77 8.64 -18.82
C THR A 497 11.10 7.44 -19.50
N ASN A 498 11.86 6.63 -20.26
CA ASN A 498 11.26 5.75 -21.26
C ASN A 498 12.14 4.54 -21.64
N THR A 499 12.48 3.71 -20.66
CA THR A 499 12.80 2.30 -20.96
C THR A 499 11.80 1.41 -20.22
N GLY A 500 10.66 1.14 -20.87
CA GLY A 500 9.59 0.27 -20.35
C GLY A 500 8.50 0.97 -19.53
N GLY A 501 8.38 2.30 -19.63
CA GLY A 501 7.34 3.10 -18.97
C GLY A 501 6.14 3.38 -19.89
N LEU A 502 5.02 3.81 -19.31
CA LEU A 502 3.83 4.21 -20.06
C LEU A 502 4.05 5.57 -20.73
N SER A 503 3.60 5.73 -21.97
CA SER A 503 3.58 7.06 -22.60
C SER A 503 2.59 7.99 -21.90
N GLN A 504 2.80 9.31 -21.97
CA GLN A 504 1.85 10.28 -21.40
C GLN A 504 0.42 10.09 -21.91
N SER A 505 0.24 9.73 -23.19
CA SER A 505 -1.07 9.40 -23.75
C SER A 505 -1.69 8.14 -23.16
N GLU A 506 -0.89 7.13 -22.82
CA GLU A 506 -1.36 5.91 -22.17
C GLU A 506 -1.72 6.17 -20.72
N VAL A 507 -0.89 6.91 -19.98
CA VAL A 507 -1.18 7.33 -18.60
C VAL A 507 -2.48 8.12 -18.55
N GLU A 508 -2.67 9.06 -19.48
CA GLU A 508 -3.90 9.84 -19.59
C GLU A 508 -5.12 8.96 -19.92
N ARG A 509 -5.00 8.02 -20.87
CA ARG A 509 -6.06 7.06 -21.18
C ARG A 509 -6.40 6.20 -19.95
N MET A 510 -5.39 5.70 -19.25
CA MET A 510 -5.57 4.89 -18.05
C MET A 510 -6.20 5.69 -16.90
N ARG A 511 -5.84 6.98 -16.75
CA ARG A 511 -6.50 7.88 -15.80
C ARG A 511 -7.99 8.03 -16.13
N GLN A 512 -8.33 8.28 -17.39
CA GLN A 512 -9.73 8.37 -17.83
C GLN A 512 -10.49 7.05 -17.61
N GLU A 513 -9.86 5.90 -17.89
CA GLU A 513 -10.45 4.59 -17.58
C GLU A 513 -10.65 4.41 -16.06
N ALA A 514 -9.67 4.81 -15.25
CA ALA A 514 -9.76 4.77 -13.79
C ALA A 514 -10.89 5.67 -13.24
N GLU A 515 -11.08 6.87 -13.80
CA GLU A 515 -12.19 7.77 -13.48
C GLU A 515 -13.55 7.14 -13.80
N VAL A 516 -13.67 6.46 -14.95
CA VAL A 516 -14.90 5.73 -15.32
C VAL A 516 -15.18 4.59 -14.32
N TYR A 517 -14.15 3.86 -13.89
CA TYR A 517 -14.32 2.81 -12.88
C TYR A 517 -14.69 3.37 -11.52
N ALA A 518 -14.07 4.47 -11.10
CA ALA A 518 -14.41 5.13 -9.84
C ALA A 518 -15.89 5.55 -9.82
N GLU A 519 -16.42 6.07 -10.92
CA GLU A 519 -17.83 6.42 -11.03
C GLU A 519 -18.76 5.19 -11.03
N GLN A 520 -18.33 4.07 -11.61
CA GLN A 520 -19.07 2.80 -11.52
C GLN A 520 -19.10 2.25 -10.09
N ASP A 521 -17.97 2.30 -9.40
CA ASP A 521 -17.83 1.87 -8.01
C ASP A 521 -18.69 2.76 -7.09
N ARG A 522 -18.70 4.08 -7.31
CA ARG A 522 -19.56 5.04 -6.58
C ARG A 522 -21.04 4.72 -6.74
N LYS A 523 -21.51 4.53 -7.98
CA LYS A 523 -22.92 4.14 -8.25
C LYS A 523 -23.28 2.83 -7.59
N ARG A 524 -22.33 1.88 -7.55
CA ARG A 524 -22.56 0.57 -6.94
C ARG A 524 -22.66 0.66 -5.42
N LEU A 525 -21.82 1.48 -4.77
CA LEU A 525 -21.93 1.76 -3.35
C LEU A 525 -23.30 2.38 -3.02
N GLU A 526 -23.74 3.37 -3.80
CA GLU A 526 -25.05 4.00 -3.63
C GLU A 526 -26.20 2.99 -3.77
N LEU A 527 -26.14 2.06 -4.73
CA LEU A 527 -27.12 0.97 -4.86
C LEU A 527 -27.12 0.03 -3.64
N ILE A 528 -25.96 -0.28 -3.06
CA ILE A 528 -25.86 -1.12 -1.87
C ILE A 528 -26.45 -0.40 -0.66
N GLU A 529 -26.18 0.90 -0.50
CA GLU A 529 -26.78 1.72 0.56
C GLU A 529 -28.30 1.77 0.44
N LEU A 530 -28.83 2.03 -0.76
CA LEU A 530 -30.27 2.01 -1.02
C LEU A 530 -30.87 0.61 -0.74
N THR A 531 -30.14 -0.47 -1.05
CA THR A 531 -30.56 -1.84 -0.74
C THR A 531 -30.60 -2.08 0.77
N ASN A 532 -29.63 -1.56 1.53
CA ASN A 532 -29.63 -1.64 2.99
C ASN A 532 -30.79 -0.84 3.59
N GLN A 533 -31.05 0.38 3.09
CA GLN A 533 -32.21 1.18 3.48
C GLN A 533 -33.52 0.44 3.18
N ALA A 534 -33.64 -0.17 1.99
CA ALA A 534 -34.78 -1.00 1.61
C ALA A 534 -34.99 -2.17 2.57
N ASN A 535 -33.93 -2.90 2.93
CA ASN A 535 -34.00 -4.00 3.89
C ASN A 535 -34.46 -3.52 5.28
N THR A 536 -33.95 -2.38 5.76
CA THR A 536 -34.39 -1.79 7.03
C THR A 536 -35.87 -1.42 6.99
N LEU A 537 -36.33 -0.77 5.92
CA LEU A 537 -37.75 -0.41 5.75
C LEU A 537 -38.65 -1.64 5.64
N LEU A 538 -38.22 -2.69 4.91
CA LEU A 538 -38.94 -3.96 4.80
C LEU A 538 -39.08 -4.65 6.17
N HIS A 539 -38.02 -4.64 6.98
CA HIS A 539 -38.08 -5.19 8.34
C HIS A 539 -39.02 -4.39 9.25
N SER A 540 -38.95 -3.05 9.20
CA SER A 540 -39.89 -2.18 9.92
C SER A 540 -41.35 -2.38 9.47
N TYR A 541 -41.58 -2.61 8.18
CA TYR A 541 -42.90 -2.94 7.66
C TYR A 541 -43.40 -4.29 8.21
N GLN A 542 -42.57 -5.34 8.20
CA GLN A 542 -42.92 -6.65 8.75
C GLN A 542 -43.27 -6.60 10.25
N LEU A 543 -42.55 -5.78 11.03
CA LEU A 543 -42.86 -5.55 12.45
C LEU A 543 -44.20 -4.80 12.62
N ASN A 544 -44.45 -3.76 11.83
CA ASN A 544 -45.72 -3.02 11.90
C ASN A 544 -46.91 -3.89 11.51
N LEU A 545 -46.76 -4.74 10.51
CA LEU A 545 -47.78 -5.72 10.10
C LEU A 545 -48.09 -6.71 11.22
N SER A 546 -47.06 -7.24 11.91
CA SER A 546 -47.29 -8.23 12.97
C SER A 546 -47.90 -7.63 14.23
N CYS A 547 -47.51 -6.41 14.61
CA CYS A 547 -48.02 -5.74 15.82
C CYS A 547 -49.38 -5.06 15.61
N ASN A 548 -49.65 -4.52 14.42
CA ASN A 548 -50.79 -3.62 14.17
C ASN A 548 -51.72 -4.13 13.05
N ALA A 549 -51.69 -5.43 12.71
CA ALA A 549 -52.45 -6.04 11.61
C ALA A 549 -53.94 -5.64 11.56
N ASN A 550 -54.55 -5.45 12.74
CA ASN A 550 -55.98 -5.18 12.93
C ASN A 550 -56.34 -3.68 12.78
N LEU A 551 -55.35 -2.79 12.79
CA LEU A 551 -55.54 -1.34 12.71
C LEU A 551 -55.34 -0.80 11.28
N ILE A 552 -54.75 -1.58 10.39
CA ILE A 552 -54.42 -1.18 9.02
C ILE A 552 -55.61 -1.46 8.09
N ASP A 553 -55.99 -0.46 7.29
CA ASP A 553 -57.04 -0.56 6.28
C ASP A 553 -56.71 -1.55 5.15
N ASP A 554 -57.72 -2.25 4.62
CA ASP A 554 -57.54 -3.25 3.58
C ASP A 554 -57.14 -2.65 2.23
N GLN A 555 -57.56 -1.41 1.90
CA GLN A 555 -57.12 -0.75 0.66
C GLN A 555 -55.64 -0.36 0.72
N LEU A 556 -55.16 0.09 1.89
CA LEU A 556 -53.76 0.43 2.11
C LEU A 556 -52.87 -0.81 2.11
N LYS A 557 -53.34 -1.95 2.64
CA LYS A 557 -52.63 -3.24 2.56
C LYS A 557 -52.36 -3.66 1.11
N VAL A 558 -53.37 -3.58 0.24
CA VAL A 558 -53.19 -3.92 -1.18
C VAL A 558 -52.19 -2.99 -1.85
N SER A 559 -52.29 -1.68 -1.59
CA SER A 559 -51.37 -0.68 -2.16
C SER A 559 -49.92 -0.91 -1.75
N ILE A 560 -49.66 -1.24 -0.49
CA ILE A 560 -48.27 -1.45 -0.03
C ILE A 560 -47.71 -2.81 -0.45
N ASP A 561 -48.54 -3.85 -0.59
CA ASP A 561 -48.10 -5.15 -1.10
C ASP A 561 -47.67 -5.05 -2.58
N GLU A 562 -48.37 -4.25 -3.39
CA GLU A 562 -47.93 -3.92 -4.76
C GLU A 562 -46.56 -3.22 -4.77
N LYS A 563 -46.38 -2.20 -3.91
CA LYS A 563 -45.08 -1.48 -3.79
C LYS A 563 -43.97 -2.38 -3.25
N LEU A 564 -44.29 -3.30 -2.34
CA LEU A 564 -43.35 -4.27 -1.80
C LEU A 564 -42.85 -5.24 -2.88
N VAL A 565 -43.74 -5.75 -3.73
CA VAL A 565 -43.35 -6.60 -4.86
C VAL A 565 -42.44 -5.84 -5.82
N ASN A 566 -42.76 -4.57 -6.11
CA ASN A 566 -41.93 -3.73 -6.97
C ASN A 566 -40.55 -3.45 -6.37
N LEU A 567 -40.47 -3.12 -5.07
CA LEU A 567 -39.21 -2.90 -4.36
C LEU A 567 -38.37 -4.18 -4.32
N GLN A 568 -38.97 -5.34 -4.05
CA GLN A 568 -38.28 -6.63 -4.08
C GLN A 568 -37.80 -7.02 -5.47
N ALA A 569 -38.55 -6.67 -6.52
CA ALA A 569 -38.13 -6.86 -7.91
C ALA A 569 -36.96 -5.93 -8.26
N ALA A 570 -37.00 -4.67 -7.84
CA ALA A 570 -35.93 -3.70 -7.97
C ALA A 570 -34.63 -4.18 -7.27
N MET A 571 -34.74 -4.70 -6.05
CA MET A 571 -33.63 -5.28 -5.29
C MET A 571 -32.97 -6.49 -5.95
N LYS A 572 -33.73 -7.25 -6.75
CA LYS A 572 -33.21 -8.43 -7.48
C LYS A 572 -32.66 -8.09 -8.86
N ASN A 573 -32.91 -6.88 -9.36
CA ASN A 573 -32.49 -6.46 -10.69
C ASN A 573 -31.03 -5.96 -10.66
N THR A 574 -30.12 -6.75 -11.21
CA THR A 574 -28.67 -6.43 -11.27
C THR A 574 -28.31 -5.29 -12.22
N GLY A 575 -29.26 -4.81 -13.05
CA GLY A 575 -29.06 -3.73 -14.02
C GLY A 575 -29.89 -2.47 -13.75
N ILE A 576 -30.51 -2.35 -12.58
CA ILE A 576 -31.34 -1.18 -12.24
C ILE A 576 -30.48 0.07 -12.06
N SER A 577 -30.98 1.23 -12.52
CA SER A 577 -30.33 2.51 -12.26
C SER A 577 -30.56 2.98 -10.82
N VAL A 578 -29.62 3.73 -10.27
CA VAL A 578 -29.74 4.37 -8.94
C VAL A 578 -31.06 5.14 -8.82
N THR A 579 -31.42 5.89 -9.86
CA THR A 579 -32.64 6.70 -9.90
C THR A 579 -33.92 5.87 -9.85
N GLU A 580 -33.99 4.77 -10.60
CA GLU A 580 -35.15 3.87 -10.60
C GLU A 580 -35.29 3.13 -9.26
N PHE A 581 -34.17 2.71 -8.68
CA PHE A 581 -34.16 2.07 -7.37
C PHE A 581 -34.66 3.04 -6.30
N LYS A 582 -34.11 4.25 -6.28
CA LYS A 582 -34.47 5.30 -5.32
C LYS A 582 -35.94 5.67 -5.44
N GLN A 583 -36.47 5.82 -6.65
CA GLN A 583 -37.90 6.06 -6.84
C GLN A 583 -38.77 4.91 -6.26
N SER A 584 -38.39 3.65 -6.49
CA SER A 584 -39.11 2.50 -5.95
C SER A 584 -39.06 2.47 -4.41
N LEU A 585 -37.94 2.88 -3.83
CA LEU A 585 -37.74 3.01 -2.39
C LEU A 585 -38.60 4.14 -1.80
N ASP A 586 -38.58 5.32 -2.43
CA ASP A 586 -39.34 6.50 -2.01
C ASP A 586 -40.86 6.22 -2.06
N GLU A 587 -41.36 5.59 -3.13
CA GLU A 587 -42.77 5.21 -3.25
C GLU A 587 -43.22 4.21 -2.17
N PHE A 588 -42.34 3.25 -1.81
CA PHE A 588 -42.60 2.33 -0.72
C PHE A 588 -42.59 3.05 0.65
N GLN A 589 -41.63 3.93 0.86
CA GLN A 589 -41.49 4.72 2.08
C GLN A 589 -42.66 5.66 2.32
N GLU A 590 -43.14 6.37 1.29
CA GLU A 590 -44.33 7.22 1.36
C GLU A 590 -45.57 6.42 1.77
N THR A 591 -45.77 5.24 1.18
CA THR A 591 -46.89 4.36 1.51
C THR A 591 -46.77 3.82 2.94
N LEU A 592 -45.56 3.46 3.38
CA LEU A 592 -45.30 3.00 4.74
C LEU A 592 -45.59 4.09 5.77
N PHE A 593 -45.25 5.35 5.49
CA PHE A 593 -45.56 6.48 6.37
C PHE A 593 -47.05 6.78 6.45
N ALA A 594 -47.79 6.64 5.34
CA ALA A 594 -49.24 6.78 5.34
C ALA A 594 -49.92 5.74 6.27
N ILE A 595 -49.44 4.50 6.25
CA ILE A 595 -49.90 3.43 7.16
C ILE A 595 -49.58 3.78 8.62
N GLY A 596 -48.35 4.24 8.90
CA GLY A 596 -47.97 4.65 10.25
C GLY A 596 -48.87 5.76 10.80
N ALA A 597 -49.15 6.79 9.99
CA ALA A 597 -50.04 7.88 10.36
C ALA A 597 -51.48 7.40 10.66
N GLU A 598 -51.99 6.43 9.89
CA GLU A 598 -53.33 5.88 10.13
C GLU A 598 -53.39 5.00 11.37
N VAL A 599 -52.36 4.20 11.65
CA VAL A 599 -52.26 3.42 12.90
C VAL A 599 -52.26 4.36 14.12
N TYR A 600 -51.52 5.47 14.08
CA TYR A 600 -51.53 6.48 15.16
C TYR A 600 -52.88 7.20 15.29
N ASN A 601 -53.51 7.57 14.17
CA ASN A 601 -54.83 8.20 14.19
C ASN A 601 -55.90 7.26 14.75
N ARG A 602 -55.87 5.98 14.37
CA ARG A 602 -56.83 4.96 14.86
C ARG A 602 -56.58 4.59 16.33
N ALA A 603 -55.31 4.54 16.77
CA ALA A 603 -54.95 4.34 18.17
C ALA A 603 -55.41 5.50 19.07
N ASN A 604 -55.33 6.75 18.58
CA ASN A 604 -55.82 7.94 19.29
C ASN A 604 -57.35 8.06 19.30
N THR A 605 -58.06 7.53 18.30
CA THR A 605 -59.53 7.46 18.33
C THR A 605 -60.07 6.32 19.20
N GLY A 606 -59.25 5.31 19.52
CA GLY A 606 -59.62 4.17 20.37
C GLY A 606 -59.55 4.42 21.89
N THR A 607 -59.13 5.62 22.33
CA THR A 607 -58.95 5.95 23.77
C THR A 607 -60.02 6.90 24.34
N ASN A 608 -61.11 7.17 23.59
CA ASN A 608 -62.17 8.10 24.02
C ASN A 608 -63.58 7.51 24.19
N GLU A 609 -63.72 6.18 24.23
CA GLU A 609 -64.97 5.53 24.66
C GLU A 609 -64.67 4.47 25.71
N GLU A 610 -64.61 4.89 26.98
CA GLU A 610 -65.22 4.20 28.14
C GLU A 610 -64.94 4.99 29.43
N THR A 611 -65.86 5.89 29.78
CA THR A 611 -65.97 6.43 31.14
C THR A 611 -67.03 5.68 31.94
N VAL A 612 -66.56 5.10 33.06
CA VAL A 612 -67.19 5.04 34.39
C VAL A 612 -68.29 3.99 34.61
N GLU A 613 -67.95 2.93 35.35
CA GLU A 613 -68.59 2.67 36.66
C GLU A 613 -67.86 1.61 37.51
N SER A 614 -67.49 2.02 38.73
CA SER A 614 -67.40 1.24 39.98
C SER A 614 -66.51 -0.02 40.07
N ALA A 615 -65.50 0.03 40.96
CA ALA A 615 -65.42 -0.93 42.08
C ALA A 615 -64.41 -0.48 43.15
N ASN A 616 -64.90 -0.54 44.38
CA ASN A 616 -64.25 -0.27 45.64
C ASN A 616 -63.49 -1.51 46.13
N ASN A 617 -62.40 -1.27 46.87
CA ASN A 617 -61.86 -2.09 47.96
C ASN A 617 -61.28 -3.50 47.72
N ARG A 618 -60.03 -3.62 48.22
CA ARG A 618 -59.44 -4.73 49.01
C ARG A 618 -59.17 -6.04 48.29
N GLU A 619 -58.12 -6.81 48.54
CA GLU A 619 -56.89 -6.81 49.36
C GLU A 619 -56.33 -8.25 49.14
N ILE A 620 -55.06 -8.52 49.50
CA ILE A 620 -54.47 -9.88 49.73
C ILE A 620 -54.05 -10.59 48.40
N THR A 621 -52.83 -11.06 48.16
CA THR A 621 -51.66 -11.45 48.99
C THR A 621 -50.39 -11.50 48.13
N GLU A 622 -49.26 -11.16 48.75
CA GLU A 622 -47.93 -11.66 48.42
C GLU A 622 -47.86 -13.18 48.61
N ASP A 623 -47.20 -13.90 47.71
CA ASP A 623 -46.07 -14.75 48.14
C ASP A 623 -45.12 -15.08 46.98
N ASN A 624 -43.84 -15.03 47.35
CA ASN A 624 -42.60 -15.24 46.60
C ASN A 624 -42.56 -16.60 45.84
N GLU A 625 -41.72 -16.86 44.83
CA GLU A 625 -40.27 -16.71 44.82
C GLU A 625 -39.64 -17.05 43.44
N ALA A 626 -38.52 -16.39 43.13
CA ALA A 626 -37.37 -16.84 42.31
C ALA A 626 -37.52 -17.04 40.78
N SER A 627 -36.95 -16.14 39.96
CA SER A 627 -35.50 -16.10 39.62
C SER A 627 -35.19 -15.45 38.26
N LYS A 628 -34.15 -14.57 38.27
CA LYS A 628 -33.17 -14.23 37.22
C LYS A 628 -33.66 -13.54 35.93
N GLU A 629 -33.34 -12.26 35.76
CA GLU A 629 -32.13 -11.67 35.14
C GLU A 629 -32.36 -11.33 33.65
N ALA A 630 -32.41 -10.02 33.34
CA ALA A 630 -31.67 -9.37 32.25
C ALA A 630 -32.29 -7.98 31.97
N PHE A 631 -31.74 -6.93 32.59
CA PHE A 631 -31.94 -5.54 32.17
C PHE A 631 -30.70 -5.12 31.38
N ALA A 632 -30.91 -4.75 30.13
CA ALA A 632 -29.94 -4.05 29.30
C ALA A 632 -29.85 -2.57 29.75
N PRO A 633 -28.65 -1.97 29.84
CA PRO A 633 -28.49 -0.57 30.22
C PRO A 633 -28.74 0.35 29.02
N GLN A 634 -29.63 1.33 29.22
CA GLN A 634 -29.77 2.51 28.37
C GLN A 634 -28.65 3.50 28.69
N PHE A 635 -27.82 3.80 27.70
CA PHE A 635 -26.95 4.97 27.69
C PHE A 635 -27.77 6.18 27.23
N ASN A 636 -27.83 7.20 28.08
CA ASN A 636 -28.30 8.54 27.73
C ASN A 636 -27.10 9.48 27.84
N PHE A 637 -26.77 10.19 26.76
CA PHE A 637 -25.77 11.25 26.74
C PHE A 637 -26.46 12.58 27.03
N ASP A 638 -26.03 13.27 28.08
CA ASP A 638 -26.21 14.71 28.25
C ASP A 638 -24.82 15.36 28.23
N PHE A 639 -24.64 16.36 27.36
CA PHE A 639 -23.50 17.28 27.34
C PHE A 639 -23.93 18.57 28.03
N GLU A 640 -23.19 19.04 29.04
CA GLU A 640 -22.98 20.47 29.32
C GLU A 640 -21.85 20.67 30.37
N ASP A 641 -20.77 21.28 29.90
CA ASP A 641 -19.88 22.30 30.46
C ASP A 641 -19.27 22.28 31.88
N ASP A 642 -17.96 22.60 31.84
CA ASP A 642 -17.14 23.38 32.78
C ASP A 642 -16.88 22.85 34.19
N ASN A 643 -15.68 22.30 34.40
CA ASN A 643 -15.00 22.29 35.68
C ASN A 643 -13.52 22.70 35.55
N THR A 644 -13.28 23.99 35.79
CA THR A 644 -12.04 24.56 36.31
C THR A 644 -11.62 23.85 37.60
N PHE A 645 -10.40 23.27 37.62
CA PHE A 645 -9.76 22.82 38.86
C PHE A 645 -8.90 23.95 39.44
N GLN A 646 -9.24 24.40 40.64
CA GLN A 646 -8.45 25.31 41.47
C GLN A 646 -7.84 24.48 42.61
N THR A 647 -6.52 24.42 42.66
CA THR A 647 -5.74 23.69 43.68
C THR A 647 -5.50 24.58 44.90
N ASP A 648 -6.00 24.15 46.06
CA ASP A 648 -5.70 24.75 47.36
C ASP A 648 -4.34 24.28 47.88
N TYR A 649 -3.53 25.25 48.31
CA TYR A 649 -2.29 25.06 49.06
C TYR A 649 -2.60 25.02 50.56
N GLU A 650 -2.10 23.99 51.26
CA GLU A 650 -1.88 24.05 52.71
C GLU A 650 -0.39 24.20 53.02
N ALA A 651 -0.09 25.13 53.92
CA ALA A 651 1.21 25.32 54.57
C ALA A 651 1.11 24.90 56.04
N ILE A 652 2.28 24.90 56.72
CA ILE A 652 2.59 24.66 58.16
C ILE A 652 3.25 23.28 58.36
N ASP A 653 4.45 23.12 58.93
CA ASP A 653 5.49 23.98 59.51
C ASP A 653 6.85 23.31 59.27
#